data_AF-A0AAR2IYF9-F1
#
_entry.id   AF-A0AAR2IYF9-F1
#
_cell.length_a   1.000
_cell.length_b   1.000
_cell.length_c   1.000
_cell.angle_alpha   90.00
_cell.angle_beta   90.00
_cell.angle_gamma   90.00
#
_symmetry.space_group_name_H-M   'P 1'
#
loop_
_entity.id
_entity.type
_entity.pdbx_description
1 polymer ?
#
loop_
_entity_poly.entity_id
_entity_poly.type
_entity_poly.pdbx_seq_one_letter_code
_entity_poly.pdbx_strand_id
1 'polypeptide(L)'
;MSLNDSLEGDVRDFLVNEAELHTYDDLTKVNPVTPTTVLKCLQARYSARVFYTHAGCTLVALNPFQPIPHLYSLDVMREYHSAPQPQDFKPHIFIVAEEAYRNVQGQVEPVDQSLVVSGESGAGKTWTSRCLMKYYATVAASSHKCQDTVERIERRVLDSNPVMEAFGNACTLRNNNSSRFGKYIQLQLNSSQLLVGASVQTYLLEKTRVAFQAPNERNFHIFYQMMKGATEKQRQEWEMPYNQKFSWLPNADKTLEEDRLQETAEAMISLGIDTDKRTQIFRVLASILQLGNVNFSLASESQPCDLDEESKGSFLYKTATLLQVPVDELQDCLTVRTLRAGKQNVLLKPCSQSECVIRRDCLAKVIYAQLFEWLVTFINNSMCSDNSKWCNFIGLLDVYGFECFLLNNLEQLCINYANEKLQQHFVAHYLKAQQEEYVAEGLEWSFVRYQDNQSCLDLIEGSPTGILSLLNEECRLNRASDAKQFRVRLEKELSGNTRMSWDKFSKQPHFIVAHYAGRVSYQIEGMMEKNKDPVPPELLSLLQKSKNPLLQSLFAASDAEGNGSRAQSKVVTVVSKFKNSLESLMKILHGTTPHYTRCIKPNPDCRPLTFKKEEVITQLEACGIVETIHISAAGFPIRDRVRSQKAFCIQCCWRRYQRRQRAIRTQSATLIQAGTASTQMAKSVRAGSVKLHLRRSPLRYADMHPGQNADGVTGFNQILLEKT
;
A
#
# COMPACT_ATOMS: atom_id res chain seq x y z
N MET A 1 -19.97 29.91 47.61
CA MET A 1 -18.80 29.07 47.29
C MET A 1 -19.33 27.71 46.87
N SER A 2 -19.48 27.54 45.55
CA SER A 2 -20.13 26.41 44.90
C SER A 2 -19.19 25.22 44.80
N LEU A 3 -19.67 24.05 45.23
CA LEU A 3 -19.05 22.73 45.00
C LEU A 3 -18.81 22.39 43.51
N ASN A 4 -19.29 23.21 42.57
CA ASN A 4 -19.06 23.04 41.14
C ASN A 4 -17.70 23.54 40.65
N ASP A 5 -17.03 24.46 41.36
CA ASP A 5 -15.73 24.99 40.89
C ASP A 5 -14.56 24.05 41.22
N SER A 6 -14.70 23.16 42.21
CA SER A 6 -13.64 22.17 42.53
C SER A 6 -13.67 20.99 41.55
N LEU A 7 -14.84 20.58 41.08
CA LEU A 7 -14.96 19.50 40.09
C LEU A 7 -14.41 19.90 38.72
N GLU A 8 -14.57 21.17 38.30
CA GLU A 8 -13.97 21.66 37.04
C GLU A 8 -12.45 21.82 37.13
N GLY A 9 -11.91 22.13 38.31
CA GLY A 9 -10.47 22.14 38.59
C GLY A 9 -9.86 20.74 38.59
N ASP A 10 -10.49 19.81 39.30
CA ASP A 10 -10.02 18.42 39.41
C ASP A 10 -10.15 17.65 38.08
N VAL A 11 -11.16 17.97 37.25
CA VAL A 11 -11.27 17.43 35.87
C VAL A 11 -10.24 18.05 34.93
N ARG A 12 -9.81 19.30 35.13
CA ARG A 12 -8.69 19.89 34.38
C ARG A 12 -7.33 19.31 34.77
N ASP A 13 -7.14 18.94 36.03
CA ASP A 13 -5.92 18.26 36.49
C ASP A 13 -5.91 16.76 36.10
N PHE A 14 -7.08 16.15 35.86
CA PHE A 14 -7.21 14.81 35.28
C PHE A 14 -7.00 14.77 33.76
N LEU A 15 -7.04 15.93 33.09
CA LEU A 15 -6.76 16.08 31.67
C LEU A 15 -5.25 16.25 31.48
N VAL A 16 -4.63 15.21 30.92
CA VAL A 16 -3.29 15.15 30.31
C VAL A 16 -2.46 16.44 30.47
N ASN A 17 -1.39 16.39 31.27
CA ASN A 17 -0.38 17.47 31.33
C ASN A 17 0.11 17.78 29.91
N GLU A 18 -0.44 18.84 29.29
CA GLU A 18 -0.22 19.14 27.86
C GLU A 18 1.26 19.37 27.55
N ALA A 19 2.06 19.76 28.56
CA ALA A 19 3.50 19.92 28.44
C ALA A 19 4.23 18.58 28.18
N GLU A 20 3.72 17.45 28.67
CA GLU A 20 4.39 16.14 28.60
C GLU A 20 3.93 15.29 27.40
N LEU A 21 2.88 15.69 26.69
CA LEU A 21 2.31 14.95 25.55
C LEU A 21 3.34 14.54 24.49
N HIS A 22 4.31 15.40 24.23
CA HIS A 22 5.36 15.13 23.25
C HIS A 22 6.29 13.96 23.65
N THR A 23 6.32 13.58 24.94
CA THR A 23 7.16 12.49 25.47
C THR A 23 6.51 11.11 25.35
N TYR A 24 5.20 11.04 25.07
CA TYR A 24 4.51 9.75 24.93
C TYR A 24 4.86 9.06 23.61
N ASP A 25 5.72 8.05 23.73
CA ASP A 25 6.14 7.21 22.62
C ASP A 25 5.10 6.17 22.19
N ASP A 26 4.12 5.88 23.05
CA ASP A 26 2.97 5.03 22.75
C ASP A 26 1.66 5.73 23.14
N LEU A 27 0.75 5.83 22.16
CA LEU A 27 -0.56 6.46 22.31
C LEU A 27 -1.50 5.68 23.25
N THR A 28 -1.20 4.41 23.58
CA THR A 28 -1.93 3.68 24.64
C THR A 28 -1.83 4.34 26.02
N LYS A 29 -0.80 5.17 26.23
CA LYS A 29 -0.57 5.92 27.48
C LYS A 29 -1.38 7.23 27.56
N VAL A 30 -2.03 7.64 26.47
CA VAL A 30 -2.86 8.86 26.43
C VAL A 30 -4.21 8.55 27.07
N ASN A 31 -4.56 9.23 28.16
CA ASN A 31 -5.82 9.00 28.87
C ASN A 31 -6.63 10.32 28.99
N PRO A 32 -7.91 10.37 28.57
CA PRO A 32 -8.65 9.33 27.84
C PRO A 32 -8.17 9.16 26.39
N VAL A 33 -8.25 7.95 25.84
CA VAL A 33 -7.96 7.70 24.41
C VAL A 33 -9.17 8.15 23.58
N THR A 34 -9.07 9.31 22.94
CA THR A 34 -10.11 9.87 22.07
C THR A 34 -9.47 10.44 20.80
N PRO A 35 -10.22 10.62 19.70
CA PRO A 35 -9.66 11.27 18.50
C PRO A 35 -8.99 12.61 18.82
N THR A 36 -9.58 13.40 19.71
CA THR A 36 -9.07 14.72 20.10
C THR A 36 -7.78 14.65 20.93
N THR A 37 -7.69 13.75 21.91
CA THR A 37 -6.49 13.62 22.76
C THR A 37 -5.33 12.99 21.99
N VAL A 38 -5.60 12.00 21.14
CA VAL A 38 -4.60 11.43 20.22
C VAL A 38 -4.09 12.50 19.24
N LEU A 39 -4.99 13.30 18.66
CA LEU A 39 -4.63 14.42 17.79
C LEU A 39 -3.70 15.41 18.48
N LYS A 40 -4.03 15.83 19.72
CA LYS A 40 -3.19 16.73 20.52
C LYS A 40 -1.80 16.14 20.78
N CYS A 41 -1.72 14.86 21.13
CA CYS A 41 -0.45 14.16 21.34
C CYS A 41 0.42 14.15 20.07
N LEU A 42 -0.16 13.75 18.94
CA LEU A 42 0.54 13.75 17.65
C LEU A 42 0.97 15.15 17.22
N GLN A 43 0.14 16.17 17.48
CA GLN A 43 0.49 17.56 17.21
C GLN A 43 1.70 18.00 18.05
N ALA A 44 1.70 17.72 19.36
CA ALA A 44 2.81 18.07 20.25
C ALA A 44 4.11 17.37 19.85
N ARG A 45 4.05 16.08 19.50
CA ARG A 45 5.19 15.31 18.98
C ARG A 45 5.70 15.87 17.66
N TYR A 46 4.81 16.20 16.73
CA TYR A 46 5.17 16.78 15.44
C TYR A 46 5.87 18.15 15.61
N SER A 47 5.36 19.01 16.50
CA SER A 47 6.00 20.27 16.88
C SER A 47 7.39 20.08 17.52
N ALA A 48 7.57 19.01 18.28
CA ALA A 48 8.86 18.59 18.85
C ALA A 48 9.78 17.86 17.85
N ARG A 49 9.41 17.77 16.57
CA ARG A 49 10.13 17.05 15.50
C ARG A 49 10.29 15.55 15.76
N VAL A 50 9.27 14.95 16.38
CA VAL A 50 9.15 13.51 16.58
C VAL A 50 8.02 12.99 15.67
N PHE A 51 8.38 12.21 14.66
CA PHE A 51 7.48 11.87 13.54
C PHE A 51 6.90 10.46 13.61
N TYR A 52 7.43 9.61 14.47
CA TYR A 52 6.99 8.23 14.67
C TYR A 52 6.41 8.08 16.07
N THR A 53 5.30 7.35 16.19
CA THR A 53 4.64 7.09 17.48
C THR A 53 3.98 5.72 17.43
N HIS A 54 4.09 4.92 18.50
CA HIS A 54 3.32 3.69 18.61
C HIS A 54 1.84 4.01 18.84
N ALA A 55 0.99 3.22 18.20
CA ALA A 55 -0.44 3.17 18.42
C ALA A 55 -0.79 1.71 18.71
N GLY A 56 -0.37 1.22 19.89
CA GLY A 56 -0.47 -0.19 20.22
C GLY A 56 0.34 -1.07 19.28
N CYS A 57 -0.31 -2.04 18.63
CA CYS A 57 0.33 -2.94 17.66
C CYS A 57 0.71 -2.30 16.32
N THR A 58 0.45 -1.00 16.12
CA THR A 58 0.74 -0.30 14.86
C THR A 58 1.70 0.87 15.08
N LEU A 59 2.42 1.25 14.03
CA LEU A 59 3.25 2.44 14.03
C LEU A 59 2.56 3.57 13.25
N VAL A 60 2.42 4.74 13.85
CA VAL A 60 1.95 5.96 13.17
C VAL A 60 3.16 6.78 12.72
N ALA A 61 3.18 7.15 11.45
CA ALA A 61 4.25 7.94 10.83
C ALA A 61 3.69 9.24 10.23
N LEU A 62 4.07 10.40 10.77
CA LEU A 62 3.67 11.71 10.22
C LEU A 62 4.71 12.21 9.22
N ASN A 63 4.26 12.58 8.02
CA ASN A 63 5.17 13.08 6.98
C ASN A 63 5.78 14.45 7.36
N PRO A 64 7.11 14.59 7.52
CA PRO A 64 7.72 15.88 7.82
C PRO A 64 7.72 16.86 6.64
N PHE A 65 7.52 16.38 5.41
CA PHE A 65 7.70 17.14 4.15
C PHE A 65 9.07 17.82 4.01
N GLN A 66 10.08 17.31 4.71
CA GLN A 66 11.45 17.75 4.60
C GLN A 66 12.41 16.58 4.88
N PRO A 67 13.62 16.57 4.28
CA PRO A 67 14.63 15.57 4.58
C PRO A 67 15.09 15.64 6.04
N ILE A 68 15.25 14.48 6.67
CA ILE A 68 15.78 14.36 8.05
C ILE A 68 16.90 13.32 8.04
N PRO A 69 18.09 13.64 7.51
CA PRO A 69 19.12 12.64 7.19
C PRO A 69 19.61 11.86 8.41
N HIS A 70 19.74 12.52 9.56
CA HIS A 70 20.22 11.89 10.79
C HIS A 70 19.28 10.81 11.34
N LEU A 71 17.98 10.88 11.02
CA LEU A 71 16.99 9.89 11.46
C LEU A 71 17.09 8.57 10.69
N TYR A 72 17.68 8.59 9.50
CA TYR A 72 17.77 7.44 8.59
C TYR A 72 19.22 7.10 8.21
N SER A 73 20.19 7.45 9.08
CA SER A 73 21.60 7.15 8.85
C SER A 73 21.88 5.65 9.01
N LEU A 74 22.97 5.18 8.40
CA LEU A 74 23.40 3.79 8.53
C LEU A 74 23.74 3.43 9.99
N ASP A 75 24.25 4.39 10.75
CA ASP A 75 24.60 4.17 12.16
C ASP A 75 23.35 3.93 13.01
N VAL A 76 22.28 4.70 12.77
CA VAL A 76 20.99 4.46 13.42
C VAL A 76 20.44 3.08 13.04
N MET A 77 20.51 2.68 11.76
CA MET A 77 20.08 1.33 11.35
C MET A 77 20.82 0.22 12.10
N ARG A 78 22.15 0.35 12.24
CA ARG A 78 22.99 -0.62 12.98
C ARG A 78 22.69 -0.61 14.49
N GLU A 79 22.39 0.56 15.04
CA GLU A 79 22.02 0.74 16.44
C GLU A 79 20.74 -0.04 16.77
N TYR A 80 19.67 0.12 15.98
CA TYR A 80 18.43 -0.65 16.15
C TYR A 80 18.64 -2.16 15.96
N HIS A 81 19.46 -2.56 14.99
CA HIS A 81 19.73 -3.99 14.76
C HIS A 81 20.51 -4.64 15.92
N SER A 82 21.50 -3.93 16.47
CA SER A 82 22.37 -4.43 17.54
C SER A 82 21.71 -4.38 18.92
N ALA A 83 20.64 -3.60 19.08
CA ALA A 83 19.95 -3.42 20.35
C ALA A 83 19.32 -4.73 20.84
N PRO A 84 19.62 -5.23 22.05
CA PRO A 84 18.97 -6.42 22.60
C PRO A 84 17.45 -6.25 22.72
N GLN A 85 17.01 -5.05 23.10
CA GLN A 85 15.60 -4.66 23.25
C GLN A 85 15.31 -3.40 22.42
N PRO A 86 15.07 -3.51 21.11
CA PRO A 86 14.77 -2.38 20.23
C PRO A 86 13.51 -1.61 20.65
N GLN A 87 12.59 -2.25 21.37
CA GLN A 87 11.38 -1.64 21.90
C GLN A 87 11.64 -0.56 22.98
N ASP A 88 12.82 -0.55 23.59
CA ASP A 88 13.20 0.46 24.59
C ASP A 88 13.70 1.76 23.92
N PHE A 89 13.93 1.73 22.60
CA PHE A 89 14.32 2.88 21.82
C PHE A 89 13.10 3.72 21.46
N LYS A 90 13.35 4.96 21.00
CA LYS A 90 12.28 5.82 20.50
C LYS A 90 11.54 5.14 19.33
N PRO A 91 10.22 5.35 19.20
CA PRO A 91 9.45 4.77 18.11
C PRO A 91 10.09 5.10 16.77
N HIS A 92 10.29 4.09 15.94
CA HIS A 92 10.90 4.24 14.63
C HIS A 92 10.46 3.14 13.68
N ILE A 93 10.49 3.41 12.38
CA ILE A 93 10.19 2.40 11.35
C ILE A 93 11.16 1.20 11.40
N PHE A 94 12.37 1.41 11.92
CA PHE A 94 13.37 0.35 12.09
C PHE A 94 13.02 -0.63 13.19
N ILE A 95 12.19 -0.27 14.17
CA ILE A 95 11.66 -1.23 15.16
C ILE A 95 10.79 -2.25 14.45
N VAL A 96 9.89 -1.79 13.57
CA VAL A 96 9.00 -2.65 12.79
C VAL A 96 9.80 -3.54 11.83
N ALA A 97 10.85 -2.99 11.22
CA ALA A 97 11.75 -3.76 10.36
C ALA A 97 12.52 -4.84 11.14
N GLU A 98 13.06 -4.49 12.30
CA GLU A 98 13.82 -5.40 13.16
C GLU A 98 12.92 -6.50 13.74
N GLU A 99 11.69 -6.17 14.13
CA GLU A 99 10.72 -7.14 14.61
C GLU A 99 10.38 -8.17 13.54
N ALA A 100 10.07 -7.73 12.32
CA ALA A 100 9.86 -8.63 11.19
C ALA A 100 11.11 -9.48 10.89
N TYR A 101 12.31 -8.88 10.89
CA TYR A 101 13.56 -9.62 10.70
C TYR A 101 13.78 -10.71 11.76
N ARG A 102 13.62 -10.35 13.04
CA ARG A 102 13.76 -11.27 14.18
C ARG A 102 12.70 -12.34 14.21
N ASN A 103 11.49 -12.09 13.72
CA ASN A 103 10.44 -13.11 13.64
C ASN A 103 10.78 -14.21 12.63
N VAL A 104 11.45 -13.85 11.51
CA VAL A 104 12.03 -14.85 10.60
C VAL A 104 13.18 -15.59 11.29
N GLN A 105 14.02 -14.89 12.09
CA GLN A 105 15.17 -15.50 12.74
C GLN A 105 14.87 -16.41 13.92
N GLY A 106 13.95 -15.98 14.76
CA GLY A 106 13.76 -16.51 16.10
C GLY A 106 12.95 -17.78 16.13
N GLN A 107 12.27 -18.17 15.05
CA GLN A 107 11.32 -19.29 15.02
C GLN A 107 11.96 -20.60 14.51
N VAL A 108 11.54 -21.73 15.10
CA VAL A 108 12.00 -23.08 14.69
C VAL A 108 11.54 -23.40 13.28
N GLU A 109 10.32 -22.95 12.94
CA GLU A 109 9.79 -22.86 11.59
C GLU A 109 9.60 -21.37 11.29
N PRO A 110 10.47 -20.77 10.47
CA PRO A 110 10.35 -19.37 10.12
C PRO A 110 9.04 -19.11 9.38
N VAL A 111 8.27 -18.12 9.85
CA VAL A 111 7.04 -17.67 9.20
C VAL A 111 7.35 -16.45 8.35
N ASP A 112 6.81 -16.42 7.14
CA ASP A 112 6.95 -15.26 6.25
C ASP A 112 6.30 -14.02 6.87
N GLN A 113 6.86 -12.85 6.60
CA GLN A 113 6.41 -11.59 7.20
C GLN A 113 5.84 -10.66 6.13
N SER A 114 4.90 -9.79 6.51
CA SER A 114 4.44 -8.70 5.64
C SER A 114 4.44 -7.36 6.37
N LEU A 115 5.04 -6.36 5.75
CA LEU A 115 5.06 -4.97 6.17
C LEU A 115 4.01 -4.23 5.33
N VAL A 116 2.89 -3.87 5.94
CA VAL A 116 1.78 -3.17 5.28
C VAL A 116 1.88 -1.68 5.58
N VAL A 117 2.27 -0.90 4.58
CA VAL A 117 2.36 0.56 4.68
C VAL A 117 1.11 1.18 4.04
N SER A 118 0.33 1.89 4.85
CA SER A 118 -0.96 2.45 4.42
C SER A 118 -1.07 3.93 4.77
N GLY A 119 -1.97 4.64 4.11
CA GLY A 119 -2.16 6.08 4.27
C GLY A 119 -2.61 6.72 2.96
N GLU A 120 -3.10 7.95 3.02
CA GLU A 120 -3.54 8.66 1.82
C GLU A 120 -2.39 9.06 0.89
N SER A 121 -2.71 9.59 -0.30
CA SER A 121 -1.70 10.01 -1.27
C SER A 121 -0.85 11.17 -0.70
N GLY A 122 0.47 11.04 -0.79
CA GLY A 122 1.42 12.01 -0.22
C GLY A 122 1.70 11.84 1.29
N ALA A 123 1.10 10.86 1.97
CA ALA A 123 1.34 10.61 3.39
C ALA A 123 2.73 10.03 3.73
N GLY A 124 3.51 9.61 2.73
CA GLY A 124 4.88 9.10 2.93
C GLY A 124 5.09 7.60 2.73
N LYS A 125 4.08 6.84 2.25
CA LYS A 125 4.14 5.38 2.08
C LYS A 125 5.39 4.90 1.33
N THR A 126 5.63 5.44 0.14
CA THR A 126 6.78 5.06 -0.70
C THR A 126 8.12 5.41 -0.06
N TRP A 127 8.19 6.51 0.70
CA TRP A 127 9.40 6.86 1.46
C TRP A 127 9.65 5.85 2.59
N THR A 128 8.62 5.51 3.35
CA THR A 128 8.68 4.48 4.40
C THR A 128 9.13 3.13 3.84
N SER A 129 8.57 2.69 2.70
CA SER A 129 8.99 1.46 2.01
C SER A 129 10.47 1.49 1.58
N ARG A 130 10.98 2.63 1.11
CA ARG A 130 12.41 2.81 0.80
C ARG A 130 13.29 2.70 2.05
N CYS A 131 12.88 3.30 3.16
CA CYS A 131 13.60 3.19 4.43
C CYS A 131 13.68 1.74 4.93
N LEU A 132 12.58 0.99 4.84
CA LEU A 132 12.51 -0.43 5.20
C LEU A 132 13.46 -1.27 4.33
N MET A 133 13.47 -1.06 3.02
CA MET A 133 14.39 -1.77 2.14
C MET A 133 15.86 -1.50 2.47
N LYS A 134 16.22 -0.22 2.68
CA LYS A 134 17.59 0.19 3.03
C LYS A 134 18.04 -0.42 4.37
N TYR A 135 17.11 -0.53 5.32
CA TYR A 135 17.35 -1.21 6.59
C TYR A 135 17.74 -2.68 6.37
N TYR A 136 16.92 -3.44 5.64
CA TYR A 136 17.19 -4.87 5.40
C TYR A 136 18.47 -5.12 4.62
N ALA A 137 18.79 -4.25 3.67
CA ALA A 137 20.05 -4.31 2.97
C ALA A 137 21.24 -4.07 3.91
N THR A 138 21.15 -3.07 4.77
CA THR A 138 22.21 -2.77 5.76
C THR A 138 22.40 -3.92 6.76
N VAL A 139 21.30 -4.50 7.25
CA VAL A 139 21.34 -5.63 8.19
C VAL A 139 21.93 -6.88 7.53
N ALA A 140 21.49 -7.22 6.33
CA ALA A 140 21.99 -8.40 5.61
C ALA A 140 23.47 -8.26 5.18
N ALA A 141 23.95 -7.03 4.95
CA ALA A 141 25.34 -6.74 4.60
C ALA A 141 26.33 -6.82 5.79
N SER A 142 25.85 -6.94 7.03
CA SER A 142 26.71 -7.06 8.22
C SER A 142 27.51 -8.38 8.27
N SER A 143 27.23 -9.31 7.36
CA SER A 143 28.03 -10.51 7.12
C SER A 143 28.96 -10.31 5.91
N HIS A 144 30.28 -10.25 6.15
CA HIS A 144 31.32 -9.98 5.13
C HIS A 144 31.29 -10.88 3.88
N LYS A 145 30.57 -12.02 3.91
CA LYS A 145 30.50 -12.97 2.79
C LYS A 145 29.48 -12.60 1.69
N CYS A 146 28.54 -11.68 1.95
CA CYS A 146 27.41 -11.44 1.04
C CYS A 146 27.19 -9.97 0.67
N GLN A 147 28.12 -9.08 1.02
CA GLN A 147 27.98 -7.64 0.83
C GLN A 147 27.70 -7.24 -0.63
N ASP A 148 28.47 -7.75 -1.59
CA ASP A 148 28.28 -7.43 -3.02
C ASP A 148 26.91 -7.87 -3.57
N THR A 149 26.35 -8.98 -3.06
CA THR A 149 25.05 -9.49 -3.51
C THR A 149 23.91 -8.67 -2.92
N VAL A 150 24.01 -8.30 -1.65
CA VAL A 150 23.01 -7.49 -0.96
C VAL A 150 23.00 -6.06 -1.51
N GLU A 151 24.16 -5.43 -1.68
CA GLU A 151 24.28 -4.09 -2.28
C GLU A 151 23.73 -4.07 -3.72
N ARG A 152 23.98 -5.13 -4.51
CA ARG A 152 23.42 -5.25 -5.86
C ARG A 152 21.89 -5.38 -5.85
N ILE A 153 21.31 -6.19 -4.95
CA ILE A 153 19.85 -6.34 -4.84
C ILE A 153 19.23 -5.02 -4.36
N GLU A 154 19.77 -4.43 -3.29
CA GLU A 154 19.32 -3.14 -2.77
C GLU A 154 19.33 -2.07 -3.87
N ARG A 155 20.47 -1.92 -4.55
CA ARG A 155 20.64 -0.93 -5.62
C ARG A 155 19.64 -1.16 -6.74
N ARG A 156 19.43 -2.41 -7.18
CA ARG A 156 18.44 -2.72 -8.23
C ARG A 156 17.00 -2.44 -7.81
N VAL A 157 16.60 -2.80 -6.59
CA VAL A 157 15.24 -2.51 -6.13
C VAL A 157 15.07 -0.99 -5.93
N LEU A 158 16.08 -0.27 -5.45
CA LEU A 158 16.03 1.19 -5.34
C LEU A 158 15.98 1.88 -6.71
N ASP A 159 16.84 1.47 -7.64
CA ASP A 159 16.92 1.97 -9.02
C ASP A 159 15.68 1.58 -9.85
N SER A 160 14.94 0.56 -9.45
CA SER A 160 13.64 0.24 -10.07
C SER A 160 12.60 1.32 -9.82
N ASN A 161 12.71 2.10 -8.73
CA ASN A 161 11.69 3.08 -8.37
C ASN A 161 11.61 4.25 -9.36
N PRO A 162 12.69 4.95 -9.76
CA PRO A 162 12.60 6.00 -10.78
C PRO A 162 11.93 5.56 -12.09
N VAL A 163 12.15 4.30 -12.51
CA VAL A 163 11.50 3.73 -13.69
C VAL A 163 10.01 3.47 -13.42
N MET A 164 9.68 2.78 -12.34
CA MET A 164 8.27 2.51 -12.01
C MET A 164 7.47 3.78 -11.71
N GLU A 165 8.06 4.79 -11.10
CA GLU A 165 7.42 6.09 -10.85
C GLU A 165 7.24 6.87 -12.15
N ALA A 166 8.23 6.88 -13.05
CA ALA A 166 8.06 7.54 -14.34
C ALA A 166 6.90 6.95 -15.15
N PHE A 167 6.74 5.63 -15.15
CA PHE A 167 5.71 4.93 -15.94
C PHE A 167 4.39 4.69 -15.21
N GLY A 168 4.38 4.72 -13.88
CA GLY A 168 3.23 4.33 -13.07
C GLY A 168 2.69 5.43 -12.16
N ASN A 169 3.38 6.56 -12.03
CA ASN A 169 2.90 7.71 -11.25
C ASN A 169 2.46 8.87 -12.15
N ALA A 170 1.56 9.68 -11.62
CA ALA A 170 1.06 10.88 -12.28
C ALA A 170 0.70 11.97 -11.26
N CYS A 171 0.60 13.21 -11.75
CA CYS A 171 0.11 14.34 -10.97
C CYS A 171 -1.42 14.30 -10.91
N THR A 172 -1.96 14.24 -9.69
CA THR A 172 -3.38 14.39 -9.38
C THR A 172 -3.63 15.70 -8.64
N LEU A 173 -4.89 16.00 -8.32
CA LEU A 173 -5.24 17.17 -7.49
C LEU A 173 -4.63 17.13 -6.08
N ARG A 174 -4.31 15.95 -5.55
CA ARG A 174 -3.86 15.76 -4.16
C ARG A 174 -2.35 15.54 -4.00
N ASN A 175 -1.69 15.07 -5.04
CA ASN A 175 -0.27 14.71 -5.02
C ASN A 175 0.34 14.82 -6.43
N ASN A 176 1.48 15.49 -6.52
CA ASN A 176 2.23 15.66 -7.78
C ASN A 176 2.86 14.35 -8.28
N ASN A 177 3.14 13.40 -7.40
CA ASN A 177 3.76 12.09 -7.70
C ASN A 177 2.90 10.95 -7.14
N SER A 178 1.64 10.86 -7.56
CA SER A 178 0.70 9.85 -7.06
C SER A 178 0.87 8.53 -7.80
N SER A 179 1.12 7.43 -7.06
CA SER A 179 1.12 6.09 -7.65
C SER A 179 -0.25 5.70 -8.18
N ARG A 180 -0.30 5.28 -9.44
CA ARG A 180 -1.52 4.84 -10.14
C ARG A 180 -1.50 3.33 -10.42
N PHE A 181 -0.78 2.60 -9.59
CA PHE A 181 -0.71 1.14 -9.48
C PHE A 181 -0.33 0.78 -8.04
N GLY A 182 -0.69 -0.40 -7.57
CA GLY A 182 -0.23 -0.97 -6.31
C GLY A 182 1.05 -1.77 -6.50
N LYS A 183 1.95 -1.77 -5.52
CA LYS A 183 3.24 -2.46 -5.58
C LYS A 183 3.42 -3.35 -4.35
N TYR A 184 3.79 -4.61 -4.59
CA TYR A 184 4.21 -5.54 -3.55
C TYR A 184 5.62 -6.01 -3.84
N ILE A 185 6.55 -5.75 -2.92
CA ILE A 185 7.95 -6.15 -3.05
C ILE A 185 8.19 -7.31 -2.11
N GLN A 186 8.62 -8.46 -2.64
CA GLN A 186 8.99 -9.62 -1.85
C GLN A 186 10.51 -9.69 -1.74
N LEU A 187 11.05 -9.51 -0.54
CA LEU A 187 12.48 -9.72 -0.24
C LEU A 187 12.71 -11.19 0.12
N GLN A 188 13.54 -11.89 -0.66
CA GLN A 188 13.75 -13.33 -0.55
C GLN A 188 14.99 -13.65 0.31
N LEU A 189 14.79 -14.46 1.35
CA LEU A 189 15.80 -14.82 2.34
C LEU A 189 16.14 -16.31 2.23
N ASN A 190 17.43 -16.64 2.35
CA ASN A 190 17.89 -18.03 2.43
C ASN A 190 17.78 -18.58 3.86
N SER A 191 18.18 -19.84 4.06
CA SER A 191 18.17 -20.51 5.37
C SER A 191 19.08 -19.86 6.42
N SER A 192 20.07 -19.09 5.97
CA SER A 192 20.93 -18.26 6.83
C SER A 192 20.38 -16.84 7.02
N GLN A 193 19.16 -16.57 6.55
CA GLN A 193 18.45 -15.28 6.61
C GLN A 193 19.18 -14.13 5.90
N LEU A 194 19.97 -14.46 4.89
CA LEU A 194 20.60 -13.48 4.03
C LEU A 194 19.71 -13.19 2.84
N LEU A 195 19.67 -11.93 2.43
CA LEU A 195 18.95 -11.48 1.25
C LEU A 195 19.61 -12.04 -0.02
N VAL A 196 18.89 -12.90 -0.73
CA VAL A 196 19.37 -13.60 -1.94
C VAL A 196 18.64 -13.20 -3.22
N GLY A 197 17.51 -12.50 -3.10
CA GLY A 197 16.77 -11.98 -4.23
C GLY A 197 15.62 -11.05 -3.82
N ALA A 198 14.96 -10.48 -4.82
CA ALA A 198 13.74 -9.72 -4.63
C ALA A 198 12.80 -9.89 -5.84
N SER A 199 11.50 -9.82 -5.61
CA SER A 199 10.48 -9.77 -6.66
C SER A 199 9.54 -8.58 -6.45
N VAL A 200 9.01 -8.03 -7.53
CA VAL A 200 8.04 -6.94 -7.52
C VAL A 200 6.79 -7.40 -8.26
N GLN A 201 5.66 -7.39 -7.58
CA GLN A 201 4.35 -7.61 -8.16
C GLN A 201 3.62 -6.27 -8.24
N THR A 202 2.98 -5.99 -9.37
CA THR A 202 2.18 -4.78 -9.55
C THR A 202 0.71 -5.12 -9.68
N TYR A 203 -0.15 -4.20 -9.24
CA TYR A 203 -1.60 -4.38 -9.25
C TYR A 203 -2.28 -3.15 -9.84
N LEU A 204 -3.16 -3.38 -10.83
CA LEU A 204 -4.10 -2.40 -11.37
C LEU A 204 -3.46 -1.06 -11.79
N LEU A 205 -2.64 -1.08 -12.84
CA LEU A 205 -2.26 0.15 -13.52
C LEU A 205 -3.50 0.87 -14.05
N GLU A 206 -3.65 2.16 -13.74
CA GLU A 206 -4.71 3.03 -14.26
C GLU A 206 -4.46 3.37 -15.74
N LYS A 207 -4.51 2.37 -16.62
CA LYS A 207 -4.21 2.55 -18.05
C LYS A 207 -5.13 3.55 -18.75
N THR A 208 -6.34 3.80 -18.23
CA THR A 208 -7.24 4.83 -18.77
C THR A 208 -6.62 6.22 -18.75
N ARG A 209 -5.68 6.47 -17.82
CA ARG A 209 -4.90 7.71 -17.73
C ARG A 209 -4.09 8.01 -18.99
N VAL A 210 -3.73 7.01 -19.79
CA VAL A 210 -2.95 7.22 -21.03
C VAL A 210 -3.71 8.09 -22.02
N ALA A 211 -5.02 7.87 -22.17
CA ALA A 211 -5.86 8.53 -23.17
C ALA A 211 -6.80 9.60 -22.58
N PHE A 212 -6.95 9.67 -21.25
CA PHE A 212 -7.83 10.63 -20.59
C PHE A 212 -7.30 11.04 -19.22
N GLN A 213 -7.34 12.34 -18.90
CA GLN A 213 -6.97 12.87 -17.60
C GLN A 213 -8.03 13.87 -17.14
N ALA A 214 -8.29 13.95 -15.83
CA ALA A 214 -9.21 14.94 -15.28
C ALA A 214 -8.62 16.36 -15.38
N PRO A 215 -9.46 17.42 -15.33
CA PRO A 215 -8.98 18.80 -15.34
C PRO A 215 -7.92 19.05 -14.25
N ASN A 216 -6.86 19.79 -14.61
CA ASN A 216 -5.70 20.09 -13.75
C ASN A 216 -4.83 18.88 -13.33
N GLU A 217 -5.11 17.67 -13.83
CA GLU A 217 -4.22 16.52 -13.68
C GLU A 217 -3.24 16.38 -14.86
N ARG A 218 -2.27 15.47 -14.71
CA ARG A 218 -1.34 15.09 -15.78
C ARG A 218 -1.50 13.62 -16.17
N ASN A 219 -0.99 13.28 -17.35
CA ASN A 219 -0.68 11.91 -17.74
C ASN A 219 0.52 11.38 -16.93
N PHE A 220 0.98 10.15 -17.22
CA PHE A 220 2.17 9.57 -16.59
C PHE A 220 3.42 10.44 -16.82
N HIS A 221 4.29 10.49 -15.82
CA HIS A 221 5.45 11.38 -15.82
C HIS A 221 6.38 11.17 -17.01
N ILE A 222 6.54 9.92 -17.47
CA ILE A 222 7.44 9.57 -18.57
C ILE A 222 7.18 10.39 -19.84
N PHE A 223 5.92 10.70 -20.16
CA PHE A 223 5.61 11.49 -21.35
C PHE A 223 6.06 12.96 -21.21
N TYR A 224 5.94 13.56 -20.02
CA TYR A 224 6.40 14.92 -19.75
C TYR A 224 7.92 14.97 -19.64
N GLN A 225 8.53 13.94 -19.04
CA GLN A 225 9.99 13.76 -19.02
C GLN A 225 10.55 13.71 -20.44
N MET A 226 9.94 12.94 -21.34
CA MET A 226 10.32 12.92 -22.76
C MET A 226 10.16 14.30 -23.40
N MET A 227 9.00 14.95 -23.24
CA MET A 227 8.74 16.25 -23.85
C MET A 227 9.77 17.30 -23.43
N LYS A 228 10.13 17.36 -22.14
CA LYS A 228 11.01 18.41 -21.58
C LYS A 228 12.49 18.05 -21.63
N GLY A 229 12.83 16.78 -21.43
CA GLY A 229 14.20 16.30 -21.32
C GLY A 229 14.85 15.84 -22.63
N ALA A 230 14.10 15.73 -23.73
CA ALA A 230 14.65 15.26 -25.01
C ALA A 230 15.71 16.21 -25.58
N THR A 231 16.83 15.64 -26.00
CA THR A 231 17.81 16.27 -26.88
C THR A 231 17.25 16.46 -28.30
N GLU A 232 17.85 17.35 -29.09
CA GLU A 232 17.40 17.58 -30.48
C GLU A 232 17.45 16.30 -31.33
N LYS A 233 18.50 15.48 -31.16
CA LYS A 233 18.62 14.18 -31.82
C LYS A 233 17.48 13.22 -31.44
N GLN A 234 17.14 13.17 -30.15
CA GLN A 234 16.03 12.36 -29.68
C GLN A 234 14.69 12.85 -30.22
N ARG A 235 14.46 14.17 -30.27
CA ARG A 235 13.22 14.74 -30.85
C ARG A 235 13.03 14.35 -32.31
N GLN A 236 14.10 14.38 -33.09
CA GLN A 236 14.08 13.93 -34.48
C GLN A 236 13.77 12.43 -34.57
N GLU A 237 14.44 11.61 -33.77
CA GLU A 237 14.21 10.15 -33.73
C GLU A 237 12.78 9.78 -33.27
N TRP A 238 12.20 10.58 -32.37
CA TRP A 238 10.87 10.35 -31.81
C TRP A 238 9.76 11.02 -32.62
N GLU A 239 10.09 11.74 -33.70
CA GLU A 239 9.13 12.53 -34.49
C GLU A 239 8.37 13.56 -33.63
N MET A 240 9.02 14.13 -32.61
CA MET A 240 8.43 15.06 -31.63
C MET A 240 9.06 16.48 -31.71
N PRO A 241 8.65 17.32 -32.68
CA PRO A 241 9.08 18.72 -32.78
C PRO A 241 8.77 19.53 -31.53
N TYR A 242 9.61 20.53 -31.24
CA TYR A 242 9.48 21.36 -30.03
C TYR A 242 8.12 22.07 -29.90
N ASN A 243 7.55 22.54 -31.02
CA ASN A 243 6.30 23.29 -31.04
C ASN A 243 5.04 22.40 -31.14
N GLN A 244 5.20 21.06 -31.21
CA GLN A 244 4.06 20.16 -31.36
C GLN A 244 3.29 20.03 -30.04
N LYS A 245 1.99 20.30 -30.08
CA LYS A 245 1.07 20.04 -28.96
C LYS A 245 0.54 18.61 -29.05
N PHE A 246 0.41 17.96 -27.91
CA PHE A 246 -0.12 16.59 -27.81
C PHE A 246 -1.41 16.60 -27.00
N SER A 247 -2.48 16.02 -27.57
CA SER A 247 -3.80 15.98 -26.94
C SER A 247 -3.81 15.25 -25.60
N TRP A 248 -2.97 14.21 -25.45
CA TRP A 248 -2.83 13.44 -24.22
C TRP A 248 -1.76 13.97 -23.26
N LEU A 249 -1.27 15.20 -23.46
CA LEU A 249 -0.39 15.90 -22.51
C LEU A 249 -0.98 17.24 -22.07
N PRO A 250 -2.11 17.22 -21.35
CA PRO A 250 -2.64 18.44 -20.75
C PRO A 250 -1.65 19.00 -19.72
N ASN A 251 -1.73 20.31 -19.48
CA ASN A 251 -0.94 21.02 -18.48
C ASN A 251 0.58 20.87 -18.67
N ALA A 252 1.04 20.75 -19.91
CA ALA A 252 2.45 20.56 -20.25
C ALA A 252 3.36 21.71 -19.77
N ASP A 253 2.82 22.93 -19.66
CA ASP A 253 3.52 24.12 -19.17
C ASP A 253 3.85 24.04 -17.67
N LYS A 254 3.14 23.22 -16.89
CA LYS A 254 3.42 23.01 -15.47
C LYS A 254 4.68 22.15 -15.33
N THR A 255 5.73 22.72 -14.73
CA THR A 255 6.97 21.99 -14.39
C THR A 255 6.92 21.44 -12.99
N LEU A 256 7.15 20.14 -12.86
CA LEU A 256 7.23 19.43 -11.60
C LEU A 256 8.63 18.87 -11.38
N GLU A 257 8.97 18.56 -10.13
CA GLU A 257 10.25 17.95 -9.76
C GLU A 257 10.42 16.56 -10.38
N GLU A 258 9.32 15.88 -10.71
CA GLU A 258 9.32 14.55 -11.35
C GLU A 258 9.68 14.59 -12.84
N ASP A 259 9.82 15.78 -13.46
CA ASP A 259 10.12 15.95 -14.88
C ASP A 259 11.63 15.72 -15.19
N ARG A 260 12.22 14.65 -14.63
CA ARG A 260 13.66 14.31 -14.69
C ARG A 260 13.96 13.10 -15.60
N LEU A 261 13.97 13.31 -16.91
CA LEU A 261 14.27 12.24 -17.89
C LEU A 261 15.64 11.57 -17.67
N GLN A 262 16.64 12.37 -17.30
CA GLN A 262 18.01 11.86 -17.12
C GLN A 262 18.09 10.84 -15.98
N GLU A 263 17.42 11.10 -14.86
CA GLU A 263 17.36 10.17 -13.72
C GLU A 263 16.70 8.85 -14.11
N THR A 264 15.58 8.91 -14.85
CA THR A 264 14.92 7.73 -15.38
C THR A 264 15.79 6.96 -16.37
N ALA A 265 16.52 7.65 -17.26
CA ALA A 265 17.42 7.01 -18.22
C ALA A 265 18.62 6.34 -17.54
N GLU A 266 19.20 6.96 -16.52
CA GLU A 266 20.28 6.40 -15.71
C GLU A 266 19.82 5.17 -14.92
N ALA A 267 18.62 5.22 -14.34
CA ALA A 267 18.00 4.09 -13.67
C ALA A 267 17.77 2.92 -14.64
N MET A 268 17.28 3.17 -15.86
CA MET A 268 17.14 2.14 -16.90
C MET A 268 18.48 1.48 -17.24
N ILE A 269 19.56 2.25 -17.34
CA ILE A 269 20.92 1.73 -17.57
C ILE A 269 21.35 0.82 -16.43
N SER A 270 21.18 1.25 -15.18
CA SER A 270 21.55 0.47 -13.98
C SER A 270 20.81 -0.87 -13.88
N LEU A 271 19.55 -0.90 -14.30
CA LEU A 271 18.72 -2.11 -14.35
C LEU A 271 19.10 -3.05 -15.52
N GLY A 272 20.00 -2.64 -16.41
CA GLY A 272 20.46 -3.45 -17.55
C GLY A 272 19.59 -3.30 -18.80
N ILE A 273 18.75 -2.27 -18.89
CA ILE A 273 18.04 -1.93 -20.14
C ILE A 273 19.04 -1.23 -21.05
N ASP A 274 19.57 -1.95 -22.04
CA ASP A 274 20.55 -1.46 -23.00
C ASP A 274 20.02 -0.33 -23.90
N THR A 275 20.93 0.28 -24.67
CA THR A 275 20.61 1.42 -25.52
C THR A 275 19.55 1.10 -26.56
N ASP A 276 19.62 -0.08 -27.18
CA ASP A 276 18.67 -0.48 -28.22
C ASP A 276 17.26 -0.63 -27.65
N LYS A 277 17.12 -1.32 -26.51
CA LYS A 277 15.84 -1.46 -25.80
C LYS A 277 15.30 -0.10 -25.38
N ARG A 278 16.12 0.78 -24.78
CA ARG A 278 15.70 2.14 -24.40
C ARG A 278 15.19 2.92 -25.60
N THR A 279 15.90 2.86 -26.72
CA THR A 279 15.46 3.49 -27.98
C THR A 279 14.09 2.97 -28.41
N GLN A 280 13.86 1.65 -28.37
CA GLN A 280 12.53 1.11 -28.72
C GLN A 280 11.44 1.55 -27.75
N ILE A 281 11.71 1.57 -26.44
CA ILE A 281 10.76 2.04 -25.42
C ILE A 281 10.33 3.49 -25.72
N PHE A 282 11.28 4.39 -25.93
CA PHE A 282 10.96 5.80 -26.21
C PHE A 282 10.26 5.99 -27.56
N ARG A 283 10.61 5.21 -28.59
CA ARG A 283 9.87 5.23 -29.88
C ARG A 283 8.43 4.77 -29.71
N VAL A 284 8.18 3.72 -28.93
CA VAL A 284 6.82 3.24 -28.63
C VAL A 284 6.04 4.30 -27.86
N LEU A 285 6.63 4.93 -26.85
CA LEU A 285 5.97 6.02 -26.11
C LEU A 285 5.68 7.23 -27.00
N ALA A 286 6.60 7.61 -27.87
CA ALA A 286 6.38 8.70 -28.83
C ALA A 286 5.24 8.35 -29.79
N SER A 287 5.13 7.10 -30.24
CA SER A 287 4.03 6.66 -31.10
C SER A 287 2.66 6.79 -30.42
N ILE A 288 2.59 6.55 -29.11
CA ILE A 288 1.36 6.75 -28.32
C ILE A 288 0.97 8.24 -28.36
N LEU A 289 1.93 9.15 -28.19
CA LEU A 289 1.65 10.59 -28.25
C LEU A 289 1.21 11.05 -29.65
N GLN A 290 1.85 10.55 -30.72
CA GLN A 290 1.43 10.83 -32.10
C GLN A 290 0.02 10.30 -32.37
N LEU A 291 -0.27 9.08 -31.90
CA LEU A 291 -1.59 8.46 -32.03
C LEU A 291 -2.67 9.29 -31.35
N GLY A 292 -2.37 9.92 -30.21
CA GLY A 292 -3.32 10.80 -29.50
C GLY A 292 -3.76 12.04 -30.27
N ASN A 293 -2.99 12.46 -31.29
CA ASN A 293 -3.35 13.58 -32.18
C ASN A 293 -4.14 13.13 -33.41
N VAL A 294 -4.33 11.83 -33.61
CA VAL A 294 -5.13 11.30 -34.72
C VAL A 294 -6.62 11.60 -34.44
N ASN A 295 -7.22 12.37 -35.34
CA ASN A 295 -8.60 12.81 -35.29
C ASN A 295 -9.39 12.26 -36.49
N PHE A 296 -10.69 12.14 -36.27
CA PHE A 296 -11.62 11.52 -37.22
C PHE A 296 -12.65 12.55 -37.67
N SER A 297 -12.92 12.60 -38.97
CA SER A 297 -13.91 13.47 -39.60
C SER A 297 -15.34 13.10 -39.18
N LEU A 298 -16.24 14.09 -39.17
CA LEU A 298 -17.66 13.89 -38.93
C LEU A 298 -18.29 13.20 -40.14
N ALA A 299 -18.56 11.89 -40.04
CA ALA A 299 -19.30 11.14 -41.04
C ALA A 299 -20.77 10.95 -40.61
N SER A 300 -21.69 11.03 -41.58
CA SER A 300 -23.09 10.60 -41.39
C SER A 300 -23.17 9.08 -41.21
N GLU A 301 -24.25 8.54 -40.62
CA GLU A 301 -24.41 7.10 -40.38
C GLU A 301 -24.28 6.21 -41.64
N SER A 302 -24.39 6.82 -42.82
CA SER A 302 -24.28 6.17 -44.13
C SER A 302 -22.88 6.19 -44.77
N GLN A 303 -21.91 6.94 -44.23
CA GLN A 303 -20.55 7.02 -44.79
C GLN A 303 -19.49 6.51 -43.81
N PRO A 304 -18.42 5.85 -44.28
CA PRO A 304 -17.30 5.46 -43.44
C PRO A 304 -16.71 6.67 -42.74
N CYS A 305 -16.46 6.57 -41.44
CA CYS A 305 -15.68 7.57 -40.73
C CYS A 305 -14.26 7.57 -41.28
N ASP A 306 -13.84 8.71 -41.83
CA ASP A 306 -12.49 8.89 -42.35
C ASP A 306 -11.65 9.75 -41.40
N LEU A 307 -10.33 9.71 -41.55
CA LEU A 307 -9.40 10.57 -40.83
C LEU A 307 -9.44 12.00 -41.40
N ASP A 308 -9.17 13.01 -40.56
CA ASP A 308 -8.95 14.36 -41.11
C ASP A 308 -7.62 14.44 -41.90
N GLU A 309 -7.50 15.44 -42.77
CA GLU A 309 -6.35 15.58 -43.68
C GLU A 309 -5.01 15.73 -42.95
N GLU A 310 -4.99 16.43 -41.81
CA GLU A 310 -3.79 16.58 -40.98
C GLU A 310 -3.36 15.25 -40.34
N SER A 311 -4.33 14.45 -39.89
CA SER A 311 -4.11 13.13 -39.30
C SER A 311 -3.60 12.14 -40.32
N LYS A 312 -4.17 12.12 -41.54
CA LYS A 312 -3.69 11.27 -42.65
C LYS A 312 -2.27 11.64 -43.07
N GLY A 313 -2.02 12.94 -43.27
CA GLY A 313 -0.76 13.43 -43.83
C GLY A 313 0.42 13.43 -42.86
N SER A 314 0.18 13.42 -41.54
CA SER A 314 1.26 13.52 -40.55
C SER A 314 1.16 12.52 -39.40
N PHE A 315 0.12 12.61 -38.57
CA PHE A 315 0.11 11.90 -37.27
C PHE A 315 0.00 10.38 -37.41
N LEU A 316 -0.86 9.90 -38.32
CA LEU A 316 -1.01 8.46 -38.57
C LEU A 316 0.27 7.87 -39.16
N TYR A 317 0.87 8.54 -40.15
CA TYR A 317 2.12 8.11 -40.78
C TYR A 317 3.27 8.03 -39.78
N LYS A 318 3.45 9.06 -38.93
CA LYS A 318 4.44 9.06 -37.84
C LYS A 318 4.19 7.91 -36.86
N THR A 319 2.93 7.69 -36.48
CA THR A 319 2.54 6.59 -35.59
C THR A 319 2.92 5.24 -36.17
N ALA A 320 2.53 4.97 -37.42
CA ALA A 320 2.84 3.73 -38.13
C ALA A 320 4.36 3.51 -38.28
N THR A 321 5.12 4.58 -38.56
CA THR A 321 6.59 4.54 -38.70
C THR A 321 7.28 4.20 -37.37
N LEU A 322 6.83 4.80 -36.26
CA LEU A 322 7.38 4.54 -34.94
C LEU A 322 7.02 3.13 -34.43
N LEU A 323 5.78 2.69 -34.67
CA LEU A 323 5.32 1.32 -34.38
C LEU A 323 5.86 0.28 -35.38
N GLN A 324 6.43 0.72 -36.50
CA GLN A 324 6.87 -0.14 -37.61
C GLN A 324 5.78 -1.11 -38.11
N VAL A 325 4.57 -0.59 -38.32
CA VAL A 325 3.43 -1.29 -38.91
C VAL A 325 3.02 -0.63 -40.23
N PRO A 326 2.33 -1.34 -41.16
CA PRO A 326 1.81 -0.73 -42.37
C PRO A 326 0.78 0.36 -42.04
N VAL A 327 0.88 1.53 -42.70
CA VAL A 327 0.00 2.69 -42.47
C VAL A 327 -1.46 2.34 -42.80
N ASP A 328 -1.68 1.67 -43.93
CA ASP A 328 -3.01 1.29 -44.40
C ASP A 328 -3.68 0.31 -43.42
N GLU A 329 -2.93 -0.69 -42.93
CA GLU A 329 -3.46 -1.63 -41.93
C GLU A 329 -3.77 -0.94 -40.59
N LEU A 330 -2.97 0.05 -40.18
CA LEU A 330 -3.26 0.85 -38.99
C LEU A 330 -4.55 1.66 -39.17
N GLN A 331 -4.74 2.29 -40.33
CA GLN A 331 -5.96 3.05 -40.65
C GLN A 331 -7.20 2.14 -40.62
N ASP A 332 -7.14 0.99 -41.28
CA ASP A 332 -8.22 0.01 -41.31
C ASP A 332 -8.55 -0.48 -39.90
N CYS A 333 -7.52 -0.75 -39.09
CA CYS A 333 -7.69 -1.18 -37.70
C CYS A 333 -8.36 -0.14 -36.80
N LEU A 334 -8.27 1.16 -37.15
CA LEU A 334 -8.93 2.24 -36.41
C LEU A 334 -10.34 2.54 -36.93
N THR A 335 -10.59 2.33 -38.22
CA THR A 335 -11.82 2.79 -38.90
C THR A 335 -12.79 1.66 -39.28
N VAL A 336 -12.35 0.40 -39.29
CA VAL A 336 -13.17 -0.74 -39.75
C VAL A 336 -13.20 -1.84 -38.71
N ARG A 337 -14.39 -2.36 -38.37
CA ARG A 337 -14.55 -3.52 -37.48
C ARG A 337 -14.93 -4.77 -38.23
N THR A 338 -14.42 -5.88 -37.74
CA THR A 338 -14.70 -7.21 -38.27
C THR A 338 -15.85 -7.86 -37.48
N LEU A 339 -16.95 -8.13 -38.16
CA LEU A 339 -18.09 -8.86 -37.62
C LEU A 339 -18.02 -10.32 -38.07
N ARG A 340 -17.95 -11.25 -37.13
CA ARG A 340 -18.08 -12.68 -37.45
C ARG A 340 -19.56 -13.07 -37.41
N ALA A 341 -20.12 -13.40 -38.57
CA ALA A 341 -21.46 -13.95 -38.70
C ALA A 341 -21.36 -15.47 -38.94
N GLY A 342 -21.49 -16.27 -37.87
CA GLY A 342 -21.32 -17.71 -37.94
C GLY A 342 -19.86 -18.17 -38.09
N LYS A 343 -19.64 -19.38 -38.64
CA LYS A 343 -18.30 -20.00 -38.72
C LYS A 343 -17.46 -19.55 -39.92
N GLN A 344 -18.06 -18.97 -40.97
CA GLN A 344 -17.38 -18.71 -42.25
C GLN A 344 -17.52 -17.27 -42.77
N ASN A 345 -18.47 -16.46 -42.30
CA ASN A 345 -18.67 -15.12 -42.84
C ASN A 345 -18.00 -14.06 -41.96
N VAL A 346 -17.01 -13.39 -42.54
CA VAL A 346 -16.32 -12.23 -41.96
C VAL A 346 -16.80 -10.99 -42.71
N LEU A 347 -17.59 -10.16 -42.03
CA LEU A 347 -18.14 -8.91 -42.57
C LEU A 347 -17.32 -7.72 -42.07
N LEU A 348 -16.88 -6.87 -42.97
CA LEU A 348 -16.21 -5.60 -42.64
C LEU A 348 -17.27 -4.51 -42.55
N LYS A 349 -17.33 -3.82 -41.41
CA LYS A 349 -18.25 -2.69 -41.19
C LYS A 349 -17.45 -1.44 -40.80
N PRO A 350 -17.67 -0.29 -41.46
CA PRO A 350 -17.10 0.97 -41.01
C PRO A 350 -17.56 1.34 -39.60
N CYS A 351 -16.66 1.93 -38.83
CA CYS A 351 -16.91 2.40 -37.47
C CYS A 351 -17.49 3.82 -37.51
N SER A 352 -18.28 4.14 -36.47
CA SER A 352 -18.67 5.53 -36.19
C SER A 352 -17.48 6.34 -35.66
N GLN A 353 -17.54 7.67 -35.71
CA GLN A 353 -16.50 8.55 -35.16
C GLN A 353 -16.18 8.23 -33.70
N SER A 354 -17.20 8.04 -32.85
CA SER A 354 -17.02 7.65 -31.46
C SER A 354 -16.32 6.29 -31.31
N GLU A 355 -16.64 5.34 -32.17
CA GLU A 355 -16.01 4.01 -32.15
C GLU A 355 -14.55 4.08 -32.61
N CYS A 356 -14.23 4.89 -33.62
CA CYS A 356 -12.86 5.15 -34.05
C CYS A 356 -12.00 5.74 -32.92
N VAL A 357 -12.54 6.74 -32.19
CA VAL A 357 -11.88 7.33 -31.01
C VAL A 357 -11.63 6.28 -29.93
N ILE A 358 -12.64 5.46 -29.60
CA ILE A 358 -12.49 4.39 -28.62
C ILE A 358 -11.41 3.38 -29.03
N ARG A 359 -11.31 3.04 -30.32
CA ARG A 359 -10.30 2.11 -30.85
C ARG A 359 -8.89 2.69 -30.80
N ARG A 360 -8.73 3.97 -31.18
CA ARG A 360 -7.47 4.73 -31.03
C ARG A 360 -6.99 4.72 -29.59
N ASP A 361 -7.88 5.06 -28.67
CA ASP A 361 -7.57 5.07 -27.24
C ASP A 361 -7.26 3.66 -26.73
N CYS A 362 -7.98 2.63 -27.20
CA CYS A 362 -7.74 1.23 -26.86
C CYS A 362 -6.34 0.77 -27.29
N LEU A 363 -5.92 1.10 -28.51
CA LEU A 363 -4.59 0.79 -29.02
C LEU A 363 -3.49 1.36 -28.11
N ALA A 364 -3.59 2.64 -27.75
CA ALA A 364 -2.65 3.31 -26.84
C ALA A 364 -2.61 2.64 -25.45
N LYS A 365 -3.78 2.37 -24.86
CA LYS A 365 -3.92 1.74 -23.55
C LYS A 365 -3.30 0.34 -23.51
N VAL A 366 -3.48 -0.45 -24.57
CA VAL A 366 -2.97 -1.82 -24.67
C VAL A 366 -1.45 -1.82 -24.80
N ILE A 367 -0.89 -0.98 -25.67
CA ILE A 367 0.56 -0.84 -25.84
C ILE A 367 1.22 -0.42 -24.52
N TYR A 368 0.68 0.61 -23.86
CA TYR A 368 1.24 1.12 -22.61
C TYR A 368 1.17 0.09 -21.47
N ALA A 369 0.04 -0.62 -21.34
CA ALA A 369 -0.12 -1.64 -20.31
C ALA A 369 0.85 -2.81 -20.50
N GLN A 370 1.03 -3.30 -21.73
CA GLN A 370 2.01 -4.37 -22.02
C GLN A 370 3.45 -3.90 -21.81
N LEU A 371 3.76 -2.66 -22.19
CA LEU A 371 5.08 -2.07 -21.93
C LEU A 371 5.39 -2.00 -20.44
N PHE A 372 4.42 -1.58 -19.62
CA PHE A 372 4.57 -1.53 -18.16
C PHE A 372 4.78 -2.93 -17.56
N GLU A 373 3.97 -3.92 -17.97
CA GLU A 373 4.12 -5.31 -17.51
C GLU A 373 5.48 -5.90 -17.89
N TRP A 374 5.95 -5.61 -19.10
CA TRP A 374 7.28 -6.03 -19.56
C TRP A 374 8.39 -5.37 -18.75
N LEU A 375 8.28 -4.09 -18.41
CA LEU A 375 9.25 -3.41 -17.54
C LEU A 375 9.34 -4.10 -16.18
N VAL A 376 8.20 -4.43 -15.57
CA VAL A 376 8.12 -5.16 -14.30
C VAL A 376 8.76 -6.55 -14.43
N THR A 377 8.43 -7.27 -15.50
CA THR A 377 9.01 -8.60 -15.78
C THR A 377 10.53 -8.51 -15.99
N PHE A 378 11.01 -7.51 -16.73
CA PHE A 378 12.43 -7.28 -16.98
C PHE A 378 13.19 -6.99 -15.67
N ILE A 379 12.62 -6.13 -14.83
CA ILE A 379 13.14 -5.81 -13.49
C ILE A 379 13.22 -7.09 -12.65
N ASN A 380 12.16 -7.91 -12.63
CA ASN A 380 12.11 -9.16 -11.88
C ASN A 380 13.15 -10.19 -12.35
N ASN A 381 13.32 -10.38 -13.66
CA ASN A 381 14.33 -11.30 -14.21
C ASN A 381 15.76 -10.97 -13.75
N SER A 382 15.99 -9.72 -13.39
CA SER A 382 17.28 -9.23 -12.92
C SER A 382 17.47 -9.32 -11.39
N MET A 383 16.41 -9.55 -10.62
CA MET A 383 16.41 -9.49 -9.15
C MET A 383 15.98 -10.80 -8.46
N CYS A 384 15.11 -11.59 -9.10
CA CYS A 384 14.54 -12.80 -8.51
C CYS A 384 15.61 -13.89 -8.37
N SER A 385 15.65 -14.54 -7.21
CA SER A 385 16.45 -15.75 -7.01
C SER A 385 15.66 -17.00 -7.40
N ASP A 386 16.36 -18.06 -7.78
CA ASP A 386 15.74 -19.38 -8.01
C ASP A 386 15.04 -19.87 -6.74
N ASN A 387 13.88 -20.53 -6.87
CA ASN A 387 13.11 -21.04 -5.73
C ASN A 387 13.88 -22.02 -4.82
N SER A 388 15.00 -22.59 -5.30
CA SER A 388 15.87 -23.45 -4.50
C SER A 388 16.82 -22.69 -3.56
N LYS A 389 17.00 -21.37 -3.77
CA LYS A 389 17.98 -20.55 -3.03
C LYS A 389 17.39 -19.82 -1.83
N TRP A 390 16.07 -19.73 -1.73
CA TRP A 390 15.38 -19.01 -0.66
C TRP A 390 14.34 -19.92 0.02
N CYS A 391 14.08 -19.69 1.30
CA CYS A 391 13.11 -20.45 2.09
C CYS A 391 12.04 -19.58 2.75
N ASN A 392 12.32 -18.28 2.90
CA ASN A 392 11.41 -17.33 3.53
C ASN A 392 11.43 -15.99 2.82
N PHE A 393 10.42 -15.16 3.09
CA PHE A 393 10.40 -13.80 2.59
C PHE A 393 9.83 -12.77 3.57
N ILE A 394 10.21 -11.52 3.32
CA ILE A 394 9.58 -10.34 3.91
C ILE A 394 8.91 -9.56 2.78
N GLY A 395 7.58 -9.50 2.81
CA GLY A 395 6.77 -8.74 1.88
C GLY A 395 6.63 -7.29 2.29
N LEU A 396 6.74 -6.36 1.36
CA LEU A 396 6.48 -4.94 1.55
C LEU A 396 5.33 -4.53 0.65
N LEU A 397 4.22 -4.12 1.24
CA LEU A 397 3.05 -3.67 0.50
C LEU A 397 3.00 -2.14 0.49
N ASP A 398 3.13 -1.56 -0.70
CA ASP A 398 2.94 -0.13 -1.00
C ASP A 398 1.78 0.00 -2.00
N VAL A 399 0.57 0.11 -1.46
CA VAL A 399 -0.65 0.27 -2.25
C VAL A 399 -1.04 1.73 -2.36
N TYR A 400 -1.80 2.07 -3.41
CA TYR A 400 -2.47 3.36 -3.51
C TYR A 400 -3.34 3.62 -2.28
N GLY A 401 -3.41 4.88 -1.86
CA GLY A 401 -4.24 5.28 -0.73
C GLY A 401 -5.72 5.33 -1.10
N PHE A 402 -6.59 5.42 -0.09
CA PHE A 402 -8.00 5.72 -0.28
C PHE A 402 -8.16 7.07 -1.01
N GLU A 403 -9.07 7.15 -2.00
CA GLU A 403 -9.31 8.34 -2.81
C GLU A 403 -10.78 8.72 -2.84
N CYS A 404 -11.07 10.01 -2.67
CA CYS A 404 -12.40 10.58 -2.83
C CYS A 404 -12.29 11.92 -3.57
N PHE A 405 -12.69 11.93 -4.83
CA PHE A 405 -12.72 13.12 -5.70
C PHE A 405 -14.15 13.66 -5.86
N LEU A 406 -14.27 14.80 -6.54
CA LEU A 406 -15.57 15.35 -6.97
C LEU A 406 -16.28 14.39 -7.94
N LEU A 407 -15.51 13.69 -8.77
CA LEU A 407 -15.99 12.73 -9.77
C LEU A 407 -15.25 11.41 -9.58
N ASN A 408 -15.91 10.40 -8.99
CA ASN A 408 -15.34 9.06 -8.80
C ASN A 408 -15.97 8.10 -9.80
N ASN A 409 -15.16 7.25 -10.43
CA ASN A 409 -15.59 6.26 -11.41
C ASN A 409 -15.15 4.84 -10.98
N LEU A 410 -15.15 3.89 -11.93
CA LEU A 410 -14.72 2.51 -11.72
C LEU A 410 -13.33 2.41 -11.09
N GLU A 411 -12.41 3.29 -11.48
CA GLU A 411 -11.03 3.30 -11.00
C GLU A 411 -10.97 3.55 -9.49
N GLN A 412 -11.68 4.59 -9.00
CA GLN A 412 -11.79 4.89 -7.57
C GLN A 412 -12.55 3.80 -6.81
N LEU A 413 -13.54 3.15 -7.43
CA LEU A 413 -14.24 2.03 -6.80
C LEU A 413 -13.29 0.86 -6.55
N CYS A 414 -12.46 0.50 -7.54
CA CYS A 414 -11.44 -0.53 -7.38
C CYS A 414 -10.39 -0.14 -6.32
N ILE A 415 -9.94 1.13 -6.34
CA ILE A 415 -8.97 1.65 -5.37
C ILE A 415 -9.49 1.55 -3.93
N ASN A 416 -10.73 2.02 -3.70
CA ASN A 416 -11.32 2.02 -2.38
C ASN A 416 -11.72 0.61 -1.94
N TYR A 417 -12.12 -0.27 -2.86
CA TYR A 417 -12.34 -1.70 -2.58
C TYR A 417 -11.06 -2.39 -2.09
N ALA A 418 -9.90 -2.11 -2.70
CA ALA A 418 -8.62 -2.63 -2.21
C ALA A 418 -8.29 -2.16 -0.80
N ASN A 419 -8.49 -0.86 -0.53
CA ASN A 419 -8.28 -0.31 0.81
C ASN A 419 -9.26 -0.94 1.84
N GLU A 420 -10.52 -1.15 1.46
CA GLU A 420 -11.53 -1.82 2.28
C GLU A 420 -11.11 -3.26 2.65
N LYS A 421 -10.55 -4.01 1.69
CA LYS A 421 -10.02 -5.38 1.91
C LYS A 421 -8.83 -5.40 2.85
N LEU A 422 -7.88 -4.48 2.68
CA LEU A 422 -6.72 -4.38 3.56
C LEU A 422 -7.12 -3.96 4.98
N GLN A 423 -8.11 -3.06 5.10
CA GLN A 423 -8.67 -2.71 6.40
C GLN A 423 -9.34 -3.92 7.05
N GLN A 424 -10.10 -4.72 6.30
CA GLN A 424 -10.72 -5.92 6.88
C GLN A 424 -9.69 -6.96 7.32
N HIS A 425 -8.59 -7.10 6.59
CA HIS A 425 -7.48 -7.97 7.02
C HIS A 425 -6.86 -7.49 8.34
N PHE A 426 -6.69 -6.18 8.50
CA PHE A 426 -6.26 -5.59 9.77
C PHE A 426 -7.25 -5.90 10.90
N VAL A 427 -8.55 -5.66 10.66
CA VAL A 427 -9.63 -5.91 11.63
C VAL A 427 -9.68 -7.39 12.02
N ALA A 428 -9.66 -8.29 11.04
CA ALA A 428 -9.71 -9.73 11.27
C ALA A 428 -8.50 -10.22 12.07
N HIS A 429 -7.29 -9.75 11.74
CA HIS A 429 -6.06 -10.20 12.39
C HIS A 429 -5.90 -9.64 13.81
N TYR A 430 -6.06 -8.33 14.00
CA TYR A 430 -5.75 -7.68 15.29
C TYR A 430 -6.97 -7.50 16.20
N LEU A 431 -8.18 -7.39 15.66
CA LEU A 431 -9.36 -7.08 16.47
C LEU A 431 -10.23 -8.31 16.72
N LYS A 432 -10.37 -9.19 15.72
CA LYS A 432 -11.21 -10.39 15.84
C LYS A 432 -10.44 -11.59 16.38
N ALA A 433 -9.40 -12.04 15.66
CA ALA A 433 -8.66 -13.25 16.00
C ALA A 433 -8.01 -13.18 17.39
N GLN A 434 -7.52 -12.00 17.80
CA GLN A 434 -6.92 -11.83 19.13
C GLN A 434 -7.94 -12.05 20.27
N GLN A 435 -9.14 -11.48 20.15
CA GLN A 435 -10.17 -11.64 21.17
C GLN A 435 -10.70 -13.08 21.22
N GLU A 436 -10.84 -13.72 20.06
CA GLU A 436 -11.21 -15.14 19.96
C GLU A 436 -10.16 -16.05 20.62
N GLU A 437 -8.88 -15.74 20.45
CA GLU A 437 -7.76 -16.44 21.09
C GLU A 437 -7.80 -16.27 22.62
N TYR A 438 -8.06 -15.06 23.14
CA TYR A 438 -8.17 -14.84 24.60
C TYR A 438 -9.30 -15.68 25.23
N VAL A 439 -10.43 -15.78 24.54
CA VAL A 439 -11.54 -16.64 24.97
C VAL A 439 -11.14 -18.12 24.88
N ALA A 440 -10.46 -18.53 23.82
CA ALA A 440 -9.99 -19.91 23.64
C ALA A 440 -8.95 -20.32 24.70
N GLU A 441 -8.09 -19.40 25.13
CA GLU A 441 -7.13 -19.61 26.22
C GLU A 441 -7.76 -19.54 27.63
N GLY A 442 -9.04 -19.19 27.72
CA GLY A 442 -9.78 -19.11 28.98
C GLY A 442 -9.45 -17.89 29.82
N LEU A 443 -8.97 -16.80 29.19
CA LEU A 443 -8.75 -15.52 29.87
C LEU A 443 -10.09 -14.83 30.17
N GLU A 444 -10.19 -14.19 31.34
CA GLU A 444 -11.32 -13.31 31.66
C GLU A 444 -11.24 -12.05 30.76
N TRP A 445 -11.87 -12.12 29.59
CA TRP A 445 -11.84 -11.08 28.58
C TRP A 445 -13.19 -10.40 28.41
N SER A 446 -13.20 -9.07 28.38
CA SER A 446 -14.37 -8.28 28.00
C SER A 446 -14.23 -7.84 26.55
N PHE A 447 -15.18 -8.23 25.70
CA PHE A 447 -15.15 -7.89 24.29
C PHE A 447 -15.12 -6.38 24.06
N VAL A 448 -14.06 -5.91 23.39
CA VAL A 448 -13.93 -4.52 22.95
C VAL A 448 -14.68 -4.38 21.64
N ARG A 449 -15.64 -3.45 21.60
CA ARG A 449 -16.39 -3.13 20.37
C ARG A 449 -15.45 -2.47 19.38
N TYR A 450 -15.50 -2.94 18.13
CA TYR A 450 -14.78 -2.35 17.01
C TYR A 450 -15.71 -2.17 15.81
N GLN A 451 -15.25 -1.36 14.85
CA GLN A 451 -15.94 -1.18 13.58
C GLN A 451 -15.55 -2.29 12.61
N ASP A 452 -16.49 -3.21 12.34
CA ASP A 452 -16.32 -4.24 11.31
C ASP A 452 -16.82 -3.72 9.95
N ASN A 453 -15.95 -3.79 8.94
CA ASN A 453 -16.24 -3.33 7.59
C ASN A 453 -16.62 -4.47 6.61
N GLN A 454 -16.84 -5.70 7.11
CA GLN A 454 -17.31 -6.83 6.31
C GLN A 454 -18.58 -6.52 5.52
N SER A 455 -19.56 -5.82 6.12
CA SER A 455 -20.80 -5.41 5.45
C SER A 455 -20.59 -4.53 4.20
N CYS A 456 -19.52 -3.73 4.19
CA CYS A 456 -19.14 -2.92 3.03
C CYS A 456 -18.48 -3.79 1.94
N LEU A 457 -17.65 -4.75 2.35
CA LEU A 457 -17.08 -5.72 1.41
C LEU A 457 -18.17 -6.58 0.76
N ASP A 458 -19.11 -7.11 1.55
CA ASP A 458 -20.22 -7.91 1.04
C ASP A 458 -21.07 -7.12 0.03
N LEU A 459 -21.26 -5.82 0.24
CA LEU A 459 -21.91 -4.93 -0.72
C LEU A 459 -21.13 -4.84 -2.05
N ILE A 460 -19.81 -4.70 -1.99
CA ILE A 460 -18.98 -4.49 -3.18
C ILE A 460 -18.77 -5.82 -3.93
N GLU A 461 -18.18 -6.81 -3.27
CA GLU A 461 -17.70 -8.05 -3.89
C GLU A 461 -18.62 -9.26 -3.71
N GLY A 462 -19.73 -9.11 -2.99
CA GLY A 462 -20.69 -10.17 -2.71
C GLY A 462 -21.19 -10.86 -3.97
N SER A 463 -21.49 -12.16 -3.85
CA SER A 463 -22.02 -12.97 -4.94
C SER A 463 -23.29 -13.68 -4.45
N PRO A 464 -24.41 -13.63 -5.20
CA PRO A 464 -24.58 -13.00 -6.51
C PRO A 464 -24.91 -11.49 -6.46
N THR A 465 -25.29 -10.95 -5.29
CA THR A 465 -25.88 -9.61 -5.14
C THR A 465 -24.90 -8.54 -4.67
N GLY A 466 -23.69 -8.47 -5.24
CA GLY A 466 -22.72 -7.40 -4.99
C GLY A 466 -22.58 -6.44 -6.18
N ILE A 467 -22.08 -5.23 -5.95
CA ILE A 467 -21.88 -4.20 -7.00
C ILE A 467 -21.04 -4.76 -8.15
N LEU A 468 -19.92 -5.42 -7.85
CA LEU A 468 -19.01 -5.99 -8.85
C LEU A 468 -19.66 -7.15 -9.62
N SER A 469 -20.48 -7.96 -8.96
CA SER A 469 -21.22 -9.07 -9.58
C SER A 469 -22.30 -8.54 -10.53
N LEU A 470 -23.11 -7.57 -10.09
CA LEU A 470 -24.13 -6.93 -10.91
C LEU A 470 -23.52 -6.18 -12.11
N LEU A 471 -22.40 -5.49 -11.91
CA LEU A 471 -21.67 -4.82 -12.99
C LEU A 471 -21.19 -5.85 -14.03
N ASN A 472 -20.64 -6.98 -13.59
CA ASN A 472 -20.21 -8.05 -14.48
C ASN A 472 -21.37 -8.68 -15.25
N GLU A 473 -22.53 -8.85 -14.62
CA GLU A 473 -23.74 -9.34 -15.30
C GLU A 473 -24.24 -8.36 -16.36
N GLU A 474 -24.30 -7.06 -16.04
CA GLU A 474 -24.69 -6.04 -17.01
C GLU A 474 -23.71 -5.99 -18.20
N CYS A 475 -22.41 -6.17 -17.93
CA CYS A 475 -21.39 -6.23 -18.98
C CYS A 475 -21.51 -7.44 -19.91
N ARG A 476 -22.18 -8.52 -19.49
CA ARG A 476 -22.42 -9.72 -20.30
C ARG A 476 -23.66 -9.63 -21.18
N LEU A 477 -24.52 -8.63 -20.95
CA LEU A 477 -25.72 -8.45 -21.77
C LEU A 477 -25.31 -7.95 -23.17
N ASN A 478 -25.83 -8.60 -24.21
CA ASN A 478 -25.61 -8.22 -25.62
C ASN A 478 -26.49 -7.02 -26.02
N ARG A 479 -26.39 -5.92 -25.27
CA ARG A 479 -27.09 -4.65 -25.53
C ARG A 479 -26.19 -3.46 -25.17
N ALA A 480 -26.56 -2.27 -25.64
CA ALA A 480 -25.93 -1.02 -25.18
C ALA A 480 -26.14 -0.87 -23.67
N SER A 481 -25.09 -0.45 -22.96
CA SER A 481 -25.17 -0.23 -21.52
C SER A 481 -25.97 1.05 -21.25
N ASP A 482 -26.87 1.01 -20.26
CA ASP A 482 -27.66 2.17 -19.84
C ASP A 482 -27.43 2.44 -18.35
N ALA A 483 -26.82 3.59 -18.06
CA ALA A 483 -26.47 3.99 -16.70
C ALA A 483 -27.70 4.21 -15.79
N LYS A 484 -28.83 4.68 -16.34
CA LYS A 484 -30.08 4.84 -15.57
C LYS A 484 -30.71 3.49 -15.28
N GLN A 485 -30.72 2.58 -16.26
CA GLN A 485 -31.23 1.23 -16.05
C GLN A 485 -30.38 0.49 -15.00
N PHE A 486 -29.05 0.61 -15.08
CA PHE A 486 -28.16 -0.01 -14.10
C PHE A 486 -28.35 0.58 -12.69
N ARG A 487 -28.55 1.90 -12.58
CA ARG A 487 -28.92 2.55 -11.30
C ARG A 487 -30.17 1.91 -10.68
N VAL A 488 -31.26 1.81 -11.44
CA VAL A 488 -32.53 1.23 -10.96
C VAL A 488 -32.34 -0.23 -10.52
N ARG A 489 -31.52 -0.99 -11.27
CA ARG A 489 -31.18 -2.37 -10.91
C ARG A 489 -30.41 -2.44 -9.60
N LEU A 490 -29.37 -1.62 -9.41
CA LEU A 490 -28.63 -1.54 -8.17
C LEU A 490 -29.56 -1.15 -7.01
N GLU A 491 -30.44 -0.17 -7.20
CA GLU A 491 -31.40 0.28 -6.17
C GLU A 491 -32.36 -0.82 -5.75
N LYS A 492 -32.84 -1.62 -6.70
CA LYS A 492 -33.73 -2.76 -6.43
C LYS A 492 -33.01 -3.92 -5.73
N GLU A 493 -31.85 -4.33 -6.23
CA GLU A 493 -31.15 -5.54 -5.74
C GLU A 493 -30.38 -5.27 -4.43
N LEU A 494 -30.00 -4.02 -4.16
CA LEU A 494 -29.21 -3.62 -2.99
C LEU A 494 -29.99 -2.74 -1.97
N SER A 495 -31.31 -2.63 -2.10
CA SER A 495 -32.15 -1.75 -1.25
C SER A 495 -32.05 -2.07 0.25
N GLY A 496 -31.76 -3.32 0.60
CA GLY A 496 -31.64 -3.78 1.99
C GLY A 496 -30.29 -3.46 2.65
N ASN A 497 -29.30 -2.95 1.91
CA ASN A 497 -27.97 -2.73 2.44
C ASN A 497 -27.81 -1.31 3.03
N THR A 498 -27.47 -1.23 4.32
CA THR A 498 -27.31 0.03 5.05
C THR A 498 -26.08 0.85 4.65
N ARG A 499 -25.11 0.23 3.95
CA ARG A 499 -23.89 0.88 3.47
C ARG A 499 -24.06 1.57 2.12
N MET A 500 -25.20 1.37 1.44
CA MET A 500 -25.49 1.99 0.16
C MET A 500 -26.52 3.10 0.32
N SER A 501 -26.31 4.23 -0.34
CA SER A 501 -27.25 5.35 -0.37
C SER A 501 -27.25 6.07 -1.72
N TRP A 502 -28.18 7.01 -1.89
CA TRP A 502 -28.48 7.66 -3.16
C TRP A 502 -28.76 9.14 -2.92
N ASP A 503 -28.24 10.02 -3.78
CA ASP A 503 -28.70 11.41 -3.85
C ASP A 503 -29.95 11.49 -4.74
N LYS A 504 -31.10 11.76 -4.11
CA LYS A 504 -32.39 11.86 -4.80
C LYS A 504 -32.47 13.07 -5.75
N PHE A 505 -31.62 14.07 -5.57
CA PHE A 505 -31.64 15.32 -6.34
C PHE A 505 -30.61 15.34 -7.48
N SER A 506 -29.71 14.35 -7.54
CA SER A 506 -28.71 14.29 -8.60
C SER A 506 -29.36 13.97 -9.95
N LYS A 507 -29.04 14.80 -10.95
CA LYS A 507 -29.48 14.62 -12.34
C LYS A 507 -28.76 13.46 -13.04
N GLN A 508 -27.58 13.08 -12.54
CA GLN A 508 -26.74 12.04 -13.13
C GLN A 508 -26.87 10.71 -12.36
N PRO A 509 -26.88 9.56 -13.04
CA PRO A 509 -26.94 8.26 -12.39
C PRO A 509 -25.64 8.01 -11.60
N HIS A 510 -25.80 7.77 -10.31
CA HIS A 510 -24.70 7.54 -9.36
C HIS A 510 -25.19 6.65 -8.21
N PHE A 511 -24.25 6.17 -7.39
CA PHE A 511 -24.51 5.52 -6.12
C PHE A 511 -23.47 5.95 -5.07
N ILE A 512 -23.82 5.88 -3.79
CA ILE A 512 -22.94 6.27 -2.68
C ILE A 512 -22.66 5.06 -1.80
N VAL A 513 -21.38 4.77 -1.56
CA VAL A 513 -20.92 3.70 -0.66
C VAL A 513 -20.34 4.31 0.61
N ALA A 514 -20.75 3.79 1.77
CA ALA A 514 -20.20 4.14 3.07
C ALA A 514 -19.02 3.23 3.44
N HIS A 515 -17.83 3.60 2.94
CA HIS A 515 -16.56 2.95 3.24
C HIS A 515 -16.11 3.17 4.69
N TYR A 516 -15.13 2.40 5.15
CA TYR A 516 -14.50 2.61 6.46
C TYR A 516 -13.93 4.04 6.63
N ALA A 517 -13.41 4.63 5.55
CA ALA A 517 -12.82 5.97 5.54
C ALA A 517 -13.82 7.11 5.24
N GLY A 518 -15.10 6.80 4.98
CA GLY A 518 -16.14 7.80 4.70
C GLY A 518 -17.04 7.46 3.51
N ARG A 519 -17.97 8.36 3.20
CA ARG A 519 -18.93 8.20 2.10
C ARG A 519 -18.32 8.66 0.78
N VAL A 520 -18.41 7.83 -0.26
CA VAL A 520 -17.91 8.14 -1.60
C VAL A 520 -19.02 7.97 -2.63
N SER A 521 -19.21 8.99 -3.48
CA SER A 521 -20.20 8.98 -4.56
C SER A 521 -19.55 8.59 -5.89
N TYR A 522 -20.06 7.54 -6.53
CA TYR A 522 -19.57 6.97 -7.80
C TYR A 522 -20.54 7.22 -8.94
N GLN A 523 -20.03 7.78 -10.04
CA GLN A 523 -20.80 7.94 -11.28
C GLN A 523 -20.91 6.62 -12.02
N ILE A 524 -22.09 6.33 -12.56
CA ILE A 524 -22.36 5.09 -13.30
C ILE A 524 -22.03 5.25 -14.79
N GLU A 525 -22.09 6.47 -15.31
CA GLU A 525 -21.83 6.77 -16.72
C GLU A 525 -20.46 6.24 -17.17
N GLY A 526 -20.44 5.42 -18.24
CA GLY A 526 -19.22 4.80 -18.77
C GLY A 526 -18.61 3.68 -17.91
N MET A 527 -19.18 3.33 -16.76
CA MET A 527 -18.63 2.32 -15.85
C MET A 527 -18.63 0.91 -16.49
N MET A 528 -19.67 0.57 -17.24
CA MET A 528 -19.79 -0.73 -17.92
C MET A 528 -18.79 -0.86 -19.08
N GLU A 529 -18.58 0.21 -19.85
CA GLU A 529 -17.63 0.29 -20.95
C GLU A 529 -16.19 0.13 -20.43
N LYS A 530 -15.88 0.84 -19.34
CA LYS A 530 -14.61 0.70 -18.61
C LYS A 530 -14.41 -0.70 -18.05
N ASN A 531 -15.47 -1.37 -17.59
CA ASN A 531 -15.36 -2.72 -17.06
C ASN A 531 -15.25 -3.80 -18.14
N LYS A 532 -15.94 -3.63 -19.29
CA LYS A 532 -15.81 -4.50 -20.46
C LYS A 532 -14.40 -4.44 -21.03
N ASP A 533 -13.83 -3.23 -21.12
CA ASP A 533 -12.48 -2.95 -21.64
C ASP A 533 -12.15 -3.79 -22.89
N PRO A 534 -13.02 -3.79 -23.92
CA PRO A 534 -12.85 -4.67 -25.06
C PRO A 534 -11.61 -4.25 -25.86
N VAL A 535 -10.73 -5.20 -26.11
CA VAL A 535 -9.61 -5.03 -27.04
C VAL A 535 -10.00 -5.68 -28.36
N PRO A 536 -10.24 -4.90 -29.44
CA PRO A 536 -10.50 -5.46 -30.75
C PRO A 536 -9.33 -6.37 -31.19
N PRO A 537 -9.60 -7.62 -31.62
CA PRO A 537 -8.55 -8.56 -32.01
C PRO A 537 -7.70 -8.05 -33.17
N GLU A 538 -8.25 -7.19 -34.03
CA GLU A 538 -7.54 -6.55 -35.14
C GLU A 538 -6.37 -5.70 -34.64
N LEU A 539 -6.52 -5.01 -33.50
CA LEU A 539 -5.43 -4.22 -32.91
C LEU A 539 -4.27 -5.11 -32.45
N LEU A 540 -4.58 -6.27 -31.87
CA LEU A 540 -3.56 -7.23 -31.44
C LEU A 540 -2.83 -7.84 -32.63
N SER A 541 -3.57 -8.24 -33.67
CA SER A 541 -2.98 -8.76 -34.90
C SER A 541 -2.09 -7.74 -35.61
N LEU A 542 -2.46 -6.45 -35.60
CA LEU A 542 -1.61 -5.38 -36.13
C LEU A 542 -0.28 -5.28 -35.37
N LEU A 543 -0.34 -5.28 -34.03
CA LEU A 543 0.86 -5.18 -33.18
C LEU A 543 1.77 -6.40 -33.31
N GLN A 544 1.20 -7.59 -33.52
CA GLN A 544 1.95 -8.83 -33.81
C GLN A 544 2.70 -8.79 -35.14
N LYS A 545 2.20 -8.03 -36.12
CA LYS A 545 2.87 -7.83 -37.42
C LYS A 545 3.93 -6.72 -37.40
N SER A 546 4.08 -6.00 -36.29
CA SER A 546 5.09 -4.97 -36.15
C SER A 546 6.49 -5.53 -36.42
N LYS A 547 7.34 -4.75 -37.09
CA LYS A 547 8.77 -5.06 -37.24
C LYS A 547 9.61 -4.58 -36.06
N ASN A 548 9.01 -3.87 -35.11
CA ASN A 548 9.67 -3.39 -33.91
C ASN A 548 9.96 -4.57 -32.97
N PRO A 549 11.24 -4.86 -32.63
CA PRO A 549 11.59 -6.02 -31.79
C PRO A 549 10.93 -5.99 -30.40
N LEU A 550 10.74 -4.80 -29.83
CA LEU A 550 10.08 -4.66 -28.54
C LEU A 550 8.60 -5.04 -28.66
N LEU A 551 7.87 -4.49 -29.64
CA LEU A 551 6.46 -4.82 -29.84
C LEU A 551 6.25 -6.31 -30.14
N GLN A 552 7.12 -6.93 -30.93
CA GLN A 552 7.08 -8.38 -31.15
C GLN A 552 7.23 -9.17 -29.85
N SER A 553 8.09 -8.72 -28.93
CA SER A 553 8.24 -9.35 -27.61
C SER A 553 7.04 -9.10 -26.68
N LEU A 554 6.46 -7.90 -26.74
CA LEU A 554 5.29 -7.52 -25.93
C LEU A 554 4.02 -8.27 -26.35
N PHE A 555 3.88 -8.57 -27.64
CA PHE A 555 2.68 -9.18 -28.22
C PHE A 555 2.92 -10.58 -28.81
N ALA A 556 4.02 -11.24 -28.43
CA ALA A 556 4.32 -12.61 -28.84
C ALA A 556 3.12 -13.52 -28.56
N ALA A 557 2.77 -14.39 -29.52
CA ALA A 557 1.71 -15.35 -29.32
C ALA A 557 2.11 -16.29 -28.18
N SER A 558 1.44 -16.17 -27.04
CA SER A 558 1.62 -17.10 -25.93
C SER A 558 1.09 -18.48 -26.34
N ASP A 559 1.97 -19.48 -26.43
CA ASP A 559 1.66 -20.90 -26.72
C ASP A 559 0.76 -21.58 -25.64
N ALA A 560 0.17 -20.82 -24.72
CA ALA A 560 -0.52 -21.31 -23.52
C ALA A 560 -2.07 -21.36 -23.63
N GLU A 561 -2.67 -21.22 -24.81
CA GLU A 561 -4.11 -21.49 -25.02
C GLU A 561 -4.38 -22.58 -26.09
N GLY A 562 -3.46 -23.53 -26.19
CA GLY A 562 -3.65 -24.80 -26.90
C GLY A 562 -4.10 -25.92 -25.97
N ASN A 563 -5.22 -25.77 -25.25
CA ASN A 563 -5.92 -26.95 -24.71
C ASN A 563 -7.42 -26.72 -24.59
N GLY A 564 -8.17 -27.56 -25.30
CA GLY A 564 -9.60 -27.40 -25.52
C GLY A 564 -10.44 -27.52 -24.26
N SER A 565 -11.30 -26.53 -24.03
CA SER A 565 -12.67 -26.76 -23.60
C SER A 565 -13.53 -25.55 -24.00
N ARG A 566 -14.47 -25.78 -24.92
CA ARG A 566 -15.57 -24.85 -25.26
C ARG A 566 -16.55 -24.74 -24.08
N ALA A 567 -16.11 -24.23 -22.94
CA ALA A 567 -17.00 -23.56 -22.01
C ALA A 567 -17.23 -22.15 -22.58
N GLN A 568 -18.48 -21.70 -22.66
CA GLN A 568 -18.84 -20.33 -23.04
C GLN A 568 -17.84 -19.35 -22.41
N SER A 569 -17.01 -18.68 -23.21
CA SER A 569 -15.92 -17.87 -22.67
C SER A 569 -16.53 -16.76 -21.81
N LYS A 570 -16.39 -16.88 -20.49
CA LYS A 570 -16.74 -15.80 -19.57
C LYS A 570 -15.94 -14.59 -20.03
N VAL A 571 -16.62 -13.53 -20.47
CA VAL A 571 -15.99 -12.22 -20.69
C VAL A 571 -15.26 -11.86 -19.40
N VAL A 572 -13.93 -11.86 -19.44
CA VAL A 572 -13.09 -11.53 -18.29
C VAL A 572 -13.04 -10.01 -18.20
N THR A 573 -13.81 -9.44 -17.28
CA THR A 573 -13.91 -7.99 -17.07
C THR A 573 -12.74 -7.44 -16.25
N VAL A 574 -12.51 -6.13 -16.30
CA VAL A 574 -11.47 -5.44 -15.51
C VAL A 574 -11.65 -5.73 -14.01
N VAL A 575 -12.88 -5.60 -13.52
CA VAL A 575 -13.20 -5.89 -12.12
C VAL A 575 -12.96 -7.35 -11.75
N SER A 576 -13.23 -8.30 -12.66
CA SER A 576 -12.94 -9.71 -12.40
C SER A 576 -11.44 -9.97 -12.28
N LYS A 577 -10.63 -9.39 -13.19
CA LYS A 577 -9.15 -9.48 -13.10
C LYS A 577 -8.66 -8.87 -11.80
N PHE A 578 -9.15 -7.68 -11.48
CA PHE A 578 -8.77 -6.96 -10.27
C PHE A 578 -9.12 -7.73 -9.00
N LYS A 579 -10.34 -8.25 -8.89
CA LYS A 579 -10.79 -9.06 -7.75
C LYS A 579 -9.88 -10.29 -7.58
N ASN A 580 -9.58 -11.02 -8.65
CA ASN A 580 -8.70 -12.19 -8.59
C ASN A 580 -7.26 -11.83 -8.16
N SER A 581 -6.70 -10.73 -8.69
CA SER A 581 -5.37 -10.25 -8.30
C SER A 581 -5.32 -9.85 -6.83
N LEU A 582 -6.36 -9.16 -6.35
CA LEU A 582 -6.46 -8.77 -4.95
C LEU A 582 -6.65 -9.97 -4.03
N GLU A 583 -7.46 -10.96 -4.42
CA GLU A 583 -7.59 -12.24 -3.69
C GLU A 583 -6.26 -12.97 -3.59
N SER A 584 -5.45 -12.98 -4.66
CA SER A 584 -4.09 -13.53 -4.63
C SER A 584 -3.19 -12.80 -3.65
N LEU A 585 -3.21 -11.47 -3.63
CA LEU A 585 -2.48 -10.67 -2.64
C LEU A 585 -2.96 -10.99 -1.22
N MET A 586 -4.27 -11.02 -1.00
CA MET A 586 -4.84 -11.35 0.31
C MET A 586 -4.40 -12.75 0.75
N LYS A 587 -4.36 -13.74 -0.15
CA LYS A 587 -3.88 -15.09 0.18
C LYS A 587 -2.43 -15.08 0.68
N ILE A 588 -1.57 -14.26 0.09
CA ILE A 588 -0.19 -14.07 0.55
C ILE A 588 -0.22 -13.47 1.96
N LEU A 589 -0.97 -12.37 2.18
CA LEU A 589 -1.01 -11.69 3.47
C LEU A 589 -1.52 -12.59 4.61
N HIS A 590 -2.57 -13.39 4.38
CA HIS A 590 -3.07 -14.35 5.37
C HIS A 590 -2.06 -15.44 5.74
N GLY A 591 -1.11 -15.74 4.83
CA GLY A 591 -0.03 -16.69 5.07
C GLY A 591 1.19 -16.10 5.78
N THR A 592 1.18 -14.79 6.06
CA THR A 592 2.30 -14.07 6.68
C THR A 592 1.93 -13.54 8.06
N THR A 593 2.93 -13.21 8.88
CA THR A 593 2.72 -12.34 10.05
C THR A 593 2.74 -10.88 9.60
N PRO A 594 1.62 -10.14 9.69
CA PRO A 594 1.56 -8.77 9.22
C PRO A 594 2.08 -7.79 10.29
N HIS A 595 2.58 -6.65 9.81
CA HIS A 595 3.04 -5.51 10.60
C HIS A 595 2.54 -4.23 9.93
N TYR A 596 1.81 -3.39 10.64
CA TYR A 596 1.15 -2.23 10.03
C TYR A 596 1.81 -0.90 10.41
N THR A 597 2.10 -0.10 9.38
CA THR A 597 2.47 1.30 9.53
C THR A 597 1.39 2.18 8.88
N ARG A 598 0.85 3.12 9.66
CA ARG A 598 -0.15 4.13 9.24
C ARG A 598 0.56 5.46 9.00
N CYS A 599 0.77 5.79 7.74
CA CYS A 599 1.31 7.07 7.30
C CYS A 599 0.21 8.14 7.31
N ILE A 600 0.49 9.30 7.90
CA ILE A 600 -0.44 10.42 8.06
C ILE A 600 0.12 11.66 7.40
N LYS A 601 -0.69 12.32 6.57
CA LYS A 601 -0.38 13.59 5.92
C LYS A 601 -0.76 14.74 6.85
N PRO A 602 0.18 15.55 7.37
CA PRO A 602 -0.16 16.58 8.35
C PRO A 602 -0.82 17.82 7.75
N ASN A 603 -0.68 18.05 6.44
CA ASN A 603 -1.35 19.15 5.74
C ASN A 603 -1.49 18.84 4.24
N PRO A 604 -2.55 19.35 3.58
CA PRO A 604 -2.80 19.11 2.16
C PRO A 604 -1.80 19.83 1.24
N ASP A 605 -1.22 20.93 1.72
CA ASP A 605 -0.32 21.82 0.96
C ASP A 605 1.11 21.26 0.81
N CYS A 606 1.38 20.08 1.37
CA CYS A 606 2.70 19.44 1.38
C CYS A 606 3.82 20.33 1.95
N ARG A 607 3.49 21.21 2.90
CA ARG A 607 4.43 22.14 3.52
C ARG A 607 5.10 21.54 4.75
N PRO A 608 6.41 21.75 4.94
CA PRO A 608 7.10 21.28 6.13
C PRO A 608 6.59 21.99 7.38
N LEU A 609 6.65 21.29 8.51
CA LEU A 609 6.33 21.81 9.85
C LEU A 609 4.93 22.44 10.00
N THR A 610 4.00 22.08 9.11
CA THR A 610 2.62 22.56 9.13
C THR A 610 1.69 21.41 9.49
N PHE A 611 0.81 21.63 10.47
CA PHE A 611 -0.13 20.63 10.98
C PHE A 611 -1.55 21.18 10.97
N LYS A 612 -2.41 20.66 10.09
CA LYS A 612 -3.84 21.00 10.02
C LYS A 612 -4.64 19.95 10.77
N LYS A 613 -5.29 20.36 11.87
CA LYS A 613 -5.99 19.49 12.80
C LYS A 613 -7.12 18.71 12.14
N GLU A 614 -7.88 19.41 11.29
CA GLU A 614 -9.05 18.89 10.59
C GLU A 614 -8.66 17.79 9.60
N GLU A 615 -7.50 17.94 8.95
CA GLU A 615 -6.99 16.95 8.00
C GLU A 615 -6.51 15.68 8.72
N VAL A 616 -5.75 15.86 9.80
CA VAL A 616 -5.19 14.74 10.55
C VAL A 616 -6.30 13.97 11.26
N ILE A 617 -7.29 14.63 11.87
CA ILE A 617 -8.36 13.92 12.59
C ILE A 617 -9.18 13.04 11.65
N THR A 618 -9.50 13.51 10.43
CA THR A 618 -10.21 12.70 9.43
C THR A 618 -9.40 11.47 9.04
N GLN A 619 -8.07 11.58 8.92
CA GLN A 619 -7.22 10.40 8.68
C GLN A 619 -7.14 9.45 9.89
N LEU A 620 -7.11 9.97 11.12
CA LEU A 620 -7.12 9.14 12.33
C LEU A 620 -8.39 8.29 12.44
N GLU A 621 -9.53 8.90 12.15
CA GLU A 621 -10.84 8.24 12.10
C GLU A 621 -10.88 7.24 10.95
N ALA A 622 -10.48 7.65 9.75
CA ALA A 622 -10.45 6.77 8.59
C ALA A 622 -9.53 5.56 8.80
N CYS A 623 -8.37 5.72 9.43
CA CYS A 623 -7.45 4.60 9.69
C CYS A 623 -7.86 3.73 10.90
N GLY A 624 -8.90 4.11 11.65
CA GLY A 624 -9.32 3.41 12.87
C GLY A 624 -8.22 3.37 13.94
N ILE A 625 -7.41 4.44 14.04
CA ILE A 625 -6.25 4.47 14.94
C ILE A 625 -6.71 4.43 16.41
N VAL A 626 -7.79 5.11 16.75
CA VAL A 626 -8.31 5.17 18.12
C VAL A 626 -8.82 3.79 18.58
N GLU A 627 -9.55 3.09 17.72
CA GLU A 627 -10.02 1.72 17.97
C GLU A 627 -8.85 0.76 18.13
N THR A 628 -7.80 0.92 17.30
CA THR A 628 -6.57 0.14 17.39
C THR A 628 -5.87 0.32 18.74
N ILE A 629 -5.79 1.56 19.23
CA ILE A 629 -5.20 1.88 20.53
C ILE A 629 -6.02 1.24 21.66
N HIS A 630 -7.34 1.36 21.63
CA HIS A 630 -8.21 0.77 22.65
C HIS A 630 -8.03 -0.75 22.77
N ILE A 631 -7.96 -1.46 21.65
CA ILE A 631 -7.79 -2.92 21.65
C ILE A 631 -6.41 -3.30 22.14
N SER A 632 -5.38 -2.57 21.71
CA SER A 632 -4.01 -2.83 22.15
C SER A 632 -3.80 -2.51 23.65
N ALA A 633 -4.46 -1.47 24.16
CA ALA A 633 -4.41 -1.08 25.57
C ALA A 633 -5.17 -2.06 26.48
N ALA A 634 -6.27 -2.63 25.97
CA ALA A 634 -7.03 -3.65 26.68
C ALA A 634 -6.36 -5.03 26.60
N GLY A 635 -5.72 -5.35 25.47
CA GLY A 635 -5.22 -6.68 25.13
C GLY A 635 -3.84 -7.02 25.69
N PHE A 636 -3.39 -8.22 25.34
CA PHE A 636 -2.05 -8.76 25.65
C PHE A 636 -1.26 -8.90 24.35
N PRO A 637 -0.46 -7.89 23.96
CA PRO A 637 0.21 -7.87 22.66
C PRO A 637 1.43 -8.80 22.57
N ILE A 638 2.10 -9.09 23.69
CA ILE A 638 3.30 -9.95 23.72
C ILE A 638 2.88 -11.41 23.86
N ARG A 639 3.35 -12.25 22.93
CA ARG A 639 2.97 -13.66 22.81
C ARG A 639 4.20 -14.54 22.67
N ASP A 640 4.60 -15.19 23.76
CA ASP A 640 5.67 -16.18 23.73
C ASP A 640 5.09 -17.59 23.80
N ARG A 641 5.19 -18.35 22.70
CA ARG A 641 4.96 -19.79 22.75
C ARG A 641 6.04 -20.43 23.62
N VAL A 642 5.62 -21.05 24.71
CA VAL A 642 6.48 -21.95 25.47
C VAL A 642 6.77 -23.19 24.62
N ARG A 643 7.86 -23.15 23.85
CA ARG A 643 8.21 -24.16 22.84
C ARG A 643 8.39 -25.59 23.37
N SER A 644 8.56 -25.74 24.69
CA SER A 644 8.62 -27.05 25.33
C SER A 644 8.40 -26.91 26.83
N GLN A 645 7.48 -27.70 27.38
CA GLN A 645 7.28 -27.81 28.83
C GLN A 645 8.59 -28.21 29.55
N LYS A 646 9.48 -28.95 28.86
CA LYS A 646 10.82 -29.28 29.36
C LYS A 646 11.77 -28.08 29.33
N ALA A 647 11.78 -27.27 28.26
CA ALA A 647 12.61 -26.06 28.17
C ALA A 647 12.19 -25.01 29.21
N PHE A 648 10.88 -24.84 29.41
CA PHE A 648 10.34 -23.98 30.46
C PHE A 648 10.69 -24.49 31.86
N CYS A 649 10.53 -25.79 32.12
CA CYS A 649 10.98 -26.40 33.37
C CYS A 649 12.50 -26.19 33.58
N ILE A 650 13.34 -26.35 32.55
CA ILE A 650 14.78 -26.12 32.64
C ILE A 650 15.07 -24.64 32.95
N GLN A 651 14.42 -23.70 32.27
CA GLN A 651 14.62 -22.26 32.50
C GLN A 651 14.12 -21.84 33.89
N CYS A 652 13.00 -22.38 34.36
CA CYS A 652 12.50 -22.20 35.72
C CYS A 652 13.44 -22.81 36.76
N CYS A 653 13.93 -24.03 36.55
CA CYS A 653 14.89 -24.70 37.44
C CYS A 653 16.22 -23.92 37.52
N TRP A 654 16.73 -23.46 36.38
CA TRP A 654 17.94 -22.63 36.31
C TRP A 654 17.77 -21.29 37.04
N ARG A 655 16.62 -20.63 36.87
CA ARG A 655 16.29 -19.38 37.59
C ARG A 655 16.10 -19.62 39.08
N ARG A 656 15.50 -20.75 39.48
CA ARG A 656 15.37 -21.14 40.90
C ARG A 656 16.74 -21.40 41.50
N TYR A 657 17.65 -22.04 40.75
CA TYR A 657 19.04 -22.24 41.13
C TYR A 657 19.80 -20.90 41.28
N GLN A 658 19.70 -19.99 40.31
CA GLN A 658 20.31 -18.66 40.38
C GLN A 658 19.78 -17.82 41.54
N ARG A 659 18.46 -17.87 41.81
CA ARG A 659 17.85 -17.20 42.98
C ARG A 659 18.37 -17.78 44.27
N ARG A 660 18.54 -19.10 44.35
CA ARG A 660 19.11 -19.77 45.53
C ARG A 660 20.56 -19.39 45.74
N GLN A 661 21.35 -19.31 44.68
CA GLN A 661 22.75 -18.85 44.72
C GLN A 661 22.87 -17.37 45.12
N ARG A 662 22.00 -16.50 44.60
CA ARG A 662 21.93 -15.10 45.04
C ARG A 662 21.50 -14.99 46.49
N ALA A 663 20.47 -15.72 46.92
CA ALA A 663 20.03 -15.74 48.31
C ALA A 663 21.12 -16.24 49.25
N ILE A 664 21.89 -17.27 48.88
CA ILE A 664 23.05 -17.73 49.65
C ILE A 664 24.11 -16.62 49.71
N ARG A 665 24.46 -15.98 48.58
CA ARG A 665 25.43 -14.88 48.58
C ARG A 665 24.96 -13.66 49.37
N THR A 666 23.69 -13.31 49.28
CA THR A 666 23.08 -12.23 50.06
C THR A 666 23.04 -12.61 51.53
N GLN A 667 22.66 -13.84 51.89
CA GLN A 667 22.65 -14.31 53.27
C GLN A 667 24.06 -14.41 53.86
N SER A 668 25.07 -14.80 53.07
CA SER A 668 26.48 -14.70 53.44
C SER A 668 26.92 -13.25 53.61
N ALA A 669 26.52 -12.33 52.71
CA ALA A 669 26.80 -10.91 52.83
C ALA A 669 26.08 -10.27 54.03
N THR A 670 24.85 -10.68 54.35
CA THR A 670 24.06 -10.25 55.50
C THR A 670 24.60 -10.86 56.79
N LEU A 671 25.15 -12.08 56.78
CA LEU A 671 25.87 -12.67 57.92
C LEU A 671 27.21 -11.99 58.15
N ILE A 672 27.92 -11.61 57.09
CA ILE A 672 29.15 -10.80 57.17
C ILE A 672 28.82 -9.39 57.70
N GLN A 673 27.76 -8.76 57.17
CA GLN A 673 27.27 -7.46 57.64
C GLN A 673 26.71 -7.52 59.07
N ALA A 674 26.01 -8.58 59.45
CA ALA A 674 25.53 -8.82 60.80
C ALA A 674 26.68 -9.14 61.76
N GLY A 675 27.73 -9.82 61.29
CA GLY A 675 28.99 -10.00 62.03
C GLY A 675 29.71 -8.67 62.29
N THR A 676 29.68 -7.74 61.33
CA THR A 676 30.21 -6.37 61.51
C THR A 676 29.28 -5.45 62.30
N ALA A 677 27.95 -5.66 62.23
CA ALA A 677 26.94 -4.87 62.94
C ALA A 677 26.63 -5.39 64.35
N SER A 678 27.05 -6.61 64.70
CA SER A 678 26.98 -7.14 66.08
C SER A 678 27.91 -6.40 67.05
N THR A 679 28.73 -5.46 66.54
CA THR A 679 29.47 -4.49 67.33
C THR A 679 28.74 -3.15 67.55
N GLN A 680 27.56 -2.91 66.96
CA GLN A 680 26.82 -1.68 67.19
C GLN A 680 25.29 -1.84 67.09
N MET A 681 24.66 -1.61 68.25
CA MET A 681 23.25 -1.27 68.48
C MET A 681 22.18 -2.37 68.43
N ALA A 682 21.86 -2.83 69.63
CA ALA A 682 20.52 -3.25 70.02
C ALA A 682 19.62 -2.03 70.27
N LYS A 683 18.42 -1.99 69.67
CA LYS A 683 17.13 -1.63 70.31
C LYS A 683 15.96 -1.55 69.31
N SER A 684 14.92 -2.32 69.65
CA SER A 684 13.47 -2.13 69.39
C SER A 684 12.95 -2.00 67.95
N VAL A 685 11.97 -2.85 67.56
CA VAL A 685 10.51 -2.59 67.59
C VAL A 685 9.73 -3.82 67.10
N ARG A 686 8.50 -3.95 67.63
CA ARG A 686 7.54 -5.06 67.65
C ARG A 686 7.02 -5.53 66.28
N ALA A 687 6.72 -6.83 66.21
CA ALA A 687 6.03 -7.49 65.10
C ALA A 687 4.51 -7.29 65.18
N GLY A 688 3.92 -6.75 64.10
CA GLY A 688 2.49 -6.82 63.80
C GLY A 688 2.26 -7.71 62.57
N SER A 689 1.31 -8.63 62.65
CA SER A 689 0.99 -9.59 61.59
C SER A 689 0.25 -8.92 60.43
N VAL A 690 0.83 -8.93 59.24
CA VAL A 690 0.13 -8.58 57.99
C VAL A 690 -0.31 -9.87 57.31
N LYS A 691 -1.63 -10.08 57.19
CA LYS A 691 -2.21 -11.09 56.29
C LYS A 691 -2.17 -10.53 54.87
N LEU A 692 -1.36 -11.13 54.01
CA LEU A 692 -1.29 -10.85 52.58
C LEU A 692 -2.45 -11.57 51.86
N HIS A 693 -3.45 -10.83 51.37
CA HIS A 693 -4.41 -11.36 50.41
C HIS A 693 -3.94 -10.99 49.00
N LEU A 694 -3.37 -11.97 48.28
CA LEU A 694 -3.05 -11.84 46.86
C LEU A 694 -4.27 -12.28 46.04
N ARG A 695 -4.88 -11.37 45.29
CA ARG A 695 -5.79 -11.75 44.21
C ARG A 695 -4.92 -12.27 43.06
N ARG A 696 -5.11 -13.55 42.68
CA ARG A 696 -4.41 -14.18 41.54
C ARG A 696 -4.64 -13.33 40.28
N SER A 697 -3.56 -12.95 39.60
CA SER A 697 -3.63 -12.55 38.20
C SER A 697 -4.11 -13.76 37.37
N PRO A 698 -5.07 -13.59 36.43
CA PRO A 698 -5.52 -14.67 35.56
C PRO A 698 -4.51 -15.00 34.45
N LEU A 699 -3.46 -14.18 34.26
CA LEU A 699 -2.38 -14.53 33.33
C LEU A 699 -1.47 -15.57 33.96
N ARG A 700 -1.42 -16.77 33.37
CA ARG A 700 -0.40 -17.76 33.72
C ARG A 700 1.00 -17.35 33.31
N TYR A 701 1.18 -16.34 32.46
CA TYR A 701 2.47 -15.79 32.05
C TYR A 701 2.34 -14.30 31.71
N ALA A 702 2.92 -13.44 32.53
CA ALA A 702 3.30 -12.07 32.18
C ALA A 702 4.64 -11.77 32.88
N ASP A 703 5.62 -11.38 32.08
CA ASP A 703 6.93 -10.81 32.36
C ASP A 703 7.75 -11.31 33.56
N MET A 704 8.77 -12.11 33.23
CA MET A 704 10.00 -12.23 34.01
C MET A 704 11.18 -12.43 33.05
N HIS A 705 11.77 -11.37 32.51
CA HIS A 705 13.15 -11.44 31.97
C HIS A 705 14.08 -10.49 32.75
N PRO A 706 15.35 -10.88 32.99
CA PRO A 706 16.25 -10.18 33.90
C PRO A 706 17.17 -9.23 33.12
N GLY A 707 16.97 -7.92 33.26
CA GLY A 707 17.98 -6.93 32.90
C GLY A 707 19.08 -6.88 33.97
N GLN A 708 20.34 -7.01 33.56
CA GLN A 708 21.49 -6.60 34.35
C GLN A 708 21.61 -5.07 34.25
N ASN A 709 21.22 -4.35 35.29
CA ASN A 709 21.94 -3.18 35.83
C ASN A 709 21.22 -2.68 37.08
N ALA A 710 22.03 -2.30 38.06
CA ALA A 710 21.60 -1.71 39.31
C ALA A 710 21.22 -0.23 39.10
N ASP A 711 20.38 0.24 40.02
CA ASP A 711 20.03 1.63 40.32
C ASP A 711 18.89 2.26 39.49
N GLY A 712 17.77 2.49 40.18
CA GLY A 712 16.65 3.33 39.73
C GLY A 712 15.28 2.64 39.75
N VAL A 713 14.66 2.51 40.93
CA VAL A 713 13.24 2.14 41.05
C VAL A 713 12.37 3.37 40.77
N THR A 714 11.64 3.37 39.65
CA THR A 714 10.41 4.14 39.39
C THR A 714 9.71 3.46 38.20
N GLY A 715 8.43 3.05 38.18
CA GLY A 715 7.33 3.24 39.11
C GLY A 715 6.31 2.11 38.97
N PHE A 716 5.61 1.84 40.07
CA PHE A 716 4.43 1.00 40.14
C PHE A 716 3.23 1.82 39.63
N ASN A 717 2.42 1.26 38.73
CA ASN A 717 1.09 1.80 38.45
C ASN A 717 0.24 1.71 39.72
N GLN A 718 -0.16 2.88 40.20
CA GLN A 718 -0.97 3.09 41.39
C GLN A 718 -2.44 2.73 41.07
N ILE A 719 -2.97 1.68 41.71
CA ILE A 719 -4.41 1.40 41.72
C ILE A 719 -4.99 2.06 42.97
N LEU A 720 -5.92 2.99 42.75
CA LEU A 720 -6.80 3.58 43.77
C LEU A 720 -7.60 2.46 44.46
N LEU A 721 -7.53 2.42 45.79
CA LEU A 721 -8.45 1.67 46.65
C LEU A 721 -9.39 2.68 47.31
N GLU A 722 -10.67 2.67 46.94
CA GLU A 722 -11.72 3.25 47.79
C GLU A 722 -11.82 2.43 49.09
N LYS A 723 -11.78 3.12 50.23
CA LYS A 723 -12.17 2.55 51.53
C LYS A 723 -13.69 2.58 51.64
N THR A 724 -14.28 1.47 52.07
CA THR A 724 -15.64 1.41 52.64
C THR A 724 -15.84 2.41 53.77
#